data_AF-A0A0J9XJT9-F1
#
_entry.id   AF-A0A0J9XJT9-F1
#
_cell.length_a   1.000
_cell.length_b   1.000
_cell.length_c   1.000
_cell.angle_alpha   90.00
_cell.angle_beta   90.00
_cell.angle_gamma   90.00
#
_symmetry.space_group_name_H-M   'P 1'
#
loop_
_entity.id
_entity.type
_entity.pdbx_description
1 polymer ?
#
loop_
_entity_poly.entity_id
_entity_poly.type
_entity_poly.pdbx_seq_one_letter_code
_entity_poly.pdbx_strand_id
1 'polypeptide(L)'
;MVYDKMDIDPKEPTSTAPAVPDAFGTVVPPKVTLTTTTTTTTTSSSADVDTAVNPDDLSIDADQQLKRKRSPEPTPAITPTADEKNGDVTPAVTDSLATIVPSNPPQLLYAHLKTGFCYDVRMRYHAKIVTSAFDYVDPHPEDPRRIYRVYKALAESGIIIDPKLEGLEQVGDLMLKIPIRFASDDEILLVHTKEHLDFIKSTTTMTRQQLIEETEKGDSVYFNNDSYTSALLSCGGAIEVCKAVVERKVKNALAIVRPPGHHAEPGNAAGFCMFSNVAVTAKTMLRDYPETIRRILILDWDVHHGNGTQRAFYNDPRVLYISLHRYEGGKFYPGTDYASHTMSGEGEGRGFNLNIPWSSGGMGDGDYIYAMNKVIMPIAIEYDPDLVIISSGFDAAEGDPIGGCHLSPNAYGYLTHMMKVLANGNLVVVMEGGYNLDSIAKSALAVTKVLVGEVPGRPQTKVPQLAAVQVMAQVMQEQSKYWKCMKPGFQAPDFTQTEDSEFIPEMIRSYQAHNLYNKYKMTSLPVLKNKIPTTIDDQILVTPDIHSARTIVVIVHDTPEIWASRRPILGTIDPSQSLMIDASRQIIDWATSQEGFGVVDVSVPGVAGVSHNSSYSIGASAQDLCIYLWDDYIEYFSATNIVFIGVGEAYSGIVYLAGHRDLRTRVKSIVAFVDDIPLRAISPVIDEYISDWFYHNSLVFTSNEHTIWDPSVNPKKPRRKFGRVIRSNSVGTARVARERFDEAREYIEDMLDDDEETGE
;
A
#
# COMPACT_ATOMS: atom_id res chain seq x y z
N MET A 1 -19.36 -32.55 -2.60
CA MET A 1 -20.69 -32.84 -2.03
C MET A 1 -21.71 -31.97 -2.75
N VAL A 2 -22.89 -32.54 -2.92
CA VAL A 2 -23.96 -32.19 -3.88
C VAL A 2 -24.59 -30.82 -3.58
N TYR A 3 -24.78 -29.99 -4.61
CA TYR A 3 -25.66 -28.82 -4.58
C TYR A 3 -26.95 -29.15 -5.34
N ASP A 4 -28.08 -28.90 -4.67
CA ASP A 4 -29.44 -29.15 -5.14
C ASP A 4 -29.83 -28.26 -6.33
N LYS A 5 -30.55 -28.88 -7.26
CA LYS A 5 -31.25 -28.25 -8.38
C LYS A 5 -32.65 -27.82 -7.92
N MET A 6 -33.07 -26.62 -8.30
CA MET A 6 -34.48 -26.30 -8.46
C MET A 6 -34.74 -25.91 -9.92
N ASP A 7 -35.56 -26.74 -10.57
CA ASP A 7 -36.12 -26.56 -11.90
C ASP A 7 -37.22 -25.48 -11.89
N ILE A 8 -37.20 -24.58 -12.88
CA ILE A 8 -38.39 -23.85 -13.33
C ILE A 8 -38.41 -23.89 -14.87
N ASP A 9 -39.47 -24.50 -15.39
CA ASP A 9 -39.80 -24.73 -16.80
C ASP A 9 -40.28 -23.42 -17.50
N PRO A 10 -40.10 -23.24 -18.82
CA PRO A 10 -40.24 -21.96 -19.50
C PRO A 10 -41.65 -21.76 -20.09
N LYS A 11 -42.12 -20.51 -20.12
CA LYS A 11 -43.17 -20.06 -21.05
C LYS A 11 -42.76 -18.78 -21.76
N GLU A 12 -42.70 -18.91 -23.07
CA GLU A 12 -42.47 -17.90 -24.09
C GLU A 12 -43.81 -17.16 -24.45
N PRO A 13 -43.83 -16.15 -25.35
CA PRO A 13 -44.10 -14.76 -24.98
C PRO A 13 -45.40 -14.20 -25.60
N THR A 14 -45.90 -13.09 -25.07
CA THR A 14 -46.93 -12.28 -25.74
C THR A 14 -46.51 -10.82 -25.86
N SER A 15 -46.55 -10.36 -27.12
CA SER A 15 -46.32 -8.99 -27.55
C SER A 15 -47.40 -8.04 -27.04
N THR A 16 -47.06 -6.79 -26.74
CA THR A 16 -47.69 -5.59 -27.33
C THR A 16 -47.04 -4.32 -26.75
N ALA A 17 -46.50 -3.49 -27.65
CA ALA A 17 -45.98 -2.15 -27.34
C ALA A 17 -47.08 -1.10 -27.46
N PRO A 18 -46.94 0.07 -26.79
CA PRO A 18 -47.52 1.32 -27.26
C PRO A 18 -46.45 2.32 -27.71
N ALA A 19 -46.82 3.07 -28.74
CA ALA A 19 -46.03 4.01 -29.50
C ALA A 19 -45.68 5.31 -28.74
N VAL A 20 -44.54 5.92 -29.11
CA VAL A 20 -44.11 7.27 -28.72
C VAL A 20 -44.10 8.15 -29.99
N PRO A 21 -44.60 9.39 -29.95
CA PRO A 21 -44.73 10.23 -31.15
C PRO A 21 -43.45 11.01 -31.47
N ASP A 22 -43.17 11.12 -32.78
CA ASP A 22 -42.16 12.01 -33.37
C ASP A 22 -42.55 13.49 -33.26
N ALA A 23 -41.60 14.33 -32.85
CA ALA A 23 -41.64 15.77 -33.12
C ALA A 23 -40.21 16.29 -33.39
N PHE A 24 -39.97 16.64 -34.65
CA PHE A 24 -38.79 17.37 -35.11
C PHE A 24 -38.76 18.80 -34.57
N GLY A 25 -37.62 19.21 -34.01
CA GLY A 25 -37.32 20.59 -33.65
C GLY A 25 -35.83 20.86 -33.73
N THR A 26 -35.41 21.58 -34.76
CA THR A 26 -34.06 22.11 -34.98
C THR A 26 -33.71 23.15 -33.91
N VAL A 27 -32.59 22.95 -33.19
CA VAL A 27 -32.02 23.97 -32.28
C VAL A 27 -30.55 24.20 -32.62
N VAL A 28 -30.25 25.47 -32.89
CA VAL A 28 -28.99 26.09 -33.27
C VAL A 28 -28.00 26.10 -32.09
N PRO A 29 -26.68 25.91 -32.30
CA PRO A 29 -25.69 25.99 -31.22
C PRO A 29 -25.44 27.46 -30.80
N PRO A 30 -25.28 27.77 -29.50
CA PRO A 30 -24.99 29.12 -29.05
C PRO A 30 -23.52 29.50 -29.26
N LYS A 31 -23.33 30.77 -29.61
CA LYS A 31 -22.06 31.49 -29.78
C LYS A 31 -21.23 31.48 -28.49
N VAL A 32 -19.95 31.14 -28.62
CA VAL A 32 -18.92 31.39 -27.60
C VAL A 32 -18.55 32.87 -27.63
N THR A 33 -18.84 33.58 -26.55
CA THR A 33 -18.41 34.96 -26.32
C THR A 33 -17.13 34.93 -25.48
N LEU A 34 -16.00 35.28 -26.10
CA LEU A 34 -14.73 35.56 -25.42
C LEU A 34 -14.91 36.79 -24.53
N THR A 35 -14.77 36.61 -23.21
CA THR A 35 -14.61 37.70 -22.26
C THR A 35 -13.21 37.65 -21.68
N THR A 36 -12.37 38.55 -22.17
CA THR A 36 -11.11 38.98 -21.55
C THR A 36 -11.40 39.52 -20.15
N THR A 37 -10.84 38.91 -19.11
CA THR A 37 -10.80 39.50 -17.76
C THR A 37 -9.38 39.94 -17.46
N THR A 38 -9.23 41.26 -17.40
CA THR A 38 -8.06 42.03 -17.04
C THR A 38 -7.78 41.90 -15.55
N THR A 39 -6.51 41.65 -15.22
CA THR A 39 -5.92 41.72 -13.89
C THR A 39 -6.15 43.10 -13.27
N THR A 40 -6.76 43.14 -12.09
CA THR A 40 -6.77 44.32 -11.21
C THR A 40 -6.50 43.85 -9.78
N THR A 41 -5.25 43.95 -9.36
CA THR A 41 -4.82 43.84 -7.97
C THR A 41 -4.92 45.22 -7.33
N THR A 42 -5.90 45.40 -6.45
CA THR A 42 -5.98 46.54 -5.54
C THR A 42 -5.23 46.24 -4.25
N THR A 43 -4.35 47.17 -3.92
CA THR A 43 -3.60 47.31 -2.68
C THR A 43 -4.48 47.68 -1.49
N SER A 44 -4.20 47.10 -0.32
CA SER A 44 -4.41 47.77 0.97
C SER A 44 -3.15 47.61 1.83
N SER A 45 -2.71 48.74 2.39
CA SER A 45 -1.50 48.96 3.18
C SER A 45 -1.85 49.40 4.60
N SER A 46 -0.95 49.10 5.54
CA SER A 46 -0.59 49.76 6.82
C SER A 46 -0.40 48.70 7.93
N ALA A 47 0.64 48.70 8.78
CA ALA A 47 1.70 49.66 9.09
C ALA A 47 2.94 48.86 9.58
N ASP A 48 4.15 49.15 9.07
CA ASP A 48 5.25 49.93 9.67
C ASP A 48 5.87 49.37 10.97
N VAL A 49 7.17 48.99 10.90
CA VAL A 49 8.27 49.68 11.62
C VAL A 49 9.57 49.54 10.83
N ASP A 50 10.22 50.69 10.67
CA ASP A 50 11.48 51.05 10.03
C ASP A 50 12.74 50.24 10.39
N THR A 51 13.68 50.15 9.44
CA THR A 51 14.97 50.87 9.53
C THR A 51 15.70 50.88 8.19
N ALA A 52 15.89 52.10 7.68
CA ALA A 52 16.63 52.46 6.48
C ALA A 52 18.16 52.35 6.66
N VAL A 53 18.92 52.19 5.56
CA VAL A 53 19.91 53.16 5.05
C VAL A 53 20.21 52.87 3.56
N ASN A 54 20.36 53.97 2.82
CA ASN A 54 20.42 54.19 1.37
C ASN A 54 21.71 53.70 0.66
N PRO A 55 21.69 53.52 -0.69
CA PRO A 55 22.84 53.25 -1.55
C PRO A 55 23.33 54.51 -2.29
N ASP A 56 24.57 54.47 -2.77
CA ASP A 56 25.21 55.25 -3.84
C ASP A 56 26.57 54.51 -4.07
N ASP A 57 27.17 54.31 -5.24
CA ASP A 57 27.07 55.03 -6.51
C ASP A 57 27.81 54.23 -7.62
N LEU A 58 27.47 54.58 -8.86
CA LEU A 58 28.29 54.61 -10.09
C LEU A 58 28.67 53.34 -10.86
N SER A 59 28.07 53.34 -12.05
CA SER A 59 28.48 52.75 -13.33
C SER A 59 29.92 53.09 -13.76
N ILE A 60 30.50 52.25 -14.63
CA ILE A 60 30.93 52.61 -15.99
C ILE A 60 31.33 51.34 -16.75
N ASP A 61 30.97 51.37 -18.02
CA ASP A 61 30.95 50.32 -19.03
C ASP A 61 32.30 50.17 -19.79
N ALA A 62 32.36 49.10 -20.57
CA ALA A 62 33.07 48.93 -21.84
C ALA A 62 34.42 48.16 -21.92
N ASP A 63 34.32 47.17 -22.81
CA ASP A 63 35.28 46.65 -23.79
C ASP A 63 36.12 45.38 -23.54
N GLN A 64 35.46 44.27 -23.90
CA GLN A 64 35.74 43.47 -25.10
C GLN A 64 37.06 42.68 -25.27
N GLN A 65 36.82 41.36 -25.42
CA GLN A 65 37.38 40.41 -26.40
C GLN A 65 38.46 39.39 -25.98
N LEU A 66 37.98 38.13 -26.01
CA LEU A 66 38.49 36.94 -26.71
C LEU A 66 39.55 35.99 -26.09
N LYS A 67 39.05 34.76 -25.90
CA LYS A 67 39.61 33.43 -26.28
C LYS A 67 40.98 33.02 -25.76
N ARG A 68 41.02 31.89 -25.02
CA ARG A 68 42.16 30.98 -25.02
C ARG A 68 41.76 29.51 -25.19
N LYS A 69 42.57 28.83 -26.00
CA LYS A 69 42.51 27.45 -26.50
C LYS A 69 43.72 26.68 -25.91
N ARG A 70 43.48 25.44 -25.51
CA ARG A 70 44.29 24.20 -25.63
C ARG A 70 45.80 24.13 -25.27
N SER A 71 46.07 23.12 -24.41
CA SER A 71 47.08 22.04 -24.47
C SER A 71 48.59 22.35 -24.30
N PRO A 72 49.32 21.61 -23.44
CA PRO A 72 50.78 21.62 -23.38
C PRO A 72 51.43 20.25 -23.72
N GLU A 73 52.66 20.30 -24.22
CA GLU A 73 53.68 19.23 -24.16
C GLU A 73 55.08 19.81 -24.57
N PRO A 74 56.23 19.11 -24.41
CA PRO A 74 57.07 19.02 -23.19
C PRO A 74 58.57 19.34 -23.44
N THR A 75 59.46 19.32 -22.42
CA THR A 75 60.91 18.92 -22.40
C THR A 75 61.69 19.53 -21.18
N PRO A 76 62.94 19.15 -20.83
CA PRO A 76 63.39 17.86 -20.28
C PRO A 76 64.40 18.01 -19.08
N ALA A 77 64.97 16.89 -18.63
CA ALA A 77 65.82 16.68 -17.45
C ALA A 77 67.27 17.22 -17.52
N ILE A 78 67.87 17.44 -16.33
CA ILE A 78 69.33 17.54 -16.09
C ILE A 78 69.67 16.88 -14.73
N THR A 79 70.66 15.97 -14.73
CA THR A 79 71.42 15.46 -13.57
C THR A 79 72.73 16.25 -13.40
N PRO A 80 73.37 16.29 -12.21
CA PRO A 80 74.63 15.52 -12.06
C PRO A 80 75.06 15.05 -10.62
N THR A 81 75.75 13.89 -10.60
CA THR A 81 77.01 13.47 -9.90
C THR A 81 77.29 13.55 -8.38
N ALA A 82 77.52 12.35 -7.79
CA ALA A 82 78.67 11.79 -7.03
C ALA A 82 79.55 12.58 -6.01
N ASP A 83 79.71 11.97 -4.82
CA ASP A 83 80.96 11.55 -4.10
C ASP A 83 81.19 11.91 -2.60
N GLU A 84 81.57 10.86 -1.85
CA GLU A 84 82.39 10.69 -0.63
C GLU A 84 81.92 10.97 0.84
N LYS A 85 81.83 9.84 1.59
CA LYS A 85 82.28 9.47 2.97
C LYS A 85 82.46 10.55 4.07
N ASN A 86 81.70 10.41 5.17
CA ASN A 86 82.19 9.93 6.49
C ASN A 86 81.03 9.86 7.49
N GLY A 87 81.06 8.85 8.37
CA GLY A 87 80.02 8.60 9.35
C GLY A 87 80.06 9.56 10.54
N ASP A 88 78.88 9.93 11.02
CA ASP A 88 78.64 10.09 12.45
C ASP A 88 77.18 9.75 12.76
N VAL A 89 76.99 9.08 13.89
CA VAL A 89 75.73 8.46 14.31
C VAL A 89 74.90 9.51 15.04
N THR A 90 73.81 9.95 14.41
CA THR A 90 72.69 10.61 15.10
C THR A 90 71.39 9.95 14.65
N PRO A 91 70.48 9.56 15.57
CA PRO A 91 69.22 8.93 15.19
C PRO A 91 68.33 9.99 14.55
N ALA A 92 68.29 10.01 13.21
CA ALA A 92 67.26 10.73 12.50
C ALA A 92 65.93 10.03 12.76
N VAL A 93 65.05 10.72 13.48
CA VAL A 93 63.62 10.45 13.49
C VAL A 93 63.16 10.52 12.04
N THR A 94 63.18 9.40 11.34
CA THR A 94 62.40 9.24 10.12
C THR A 94 60.96 9.15 10.58
N ASP A 95 60.30 10.30 10.51
CA ASP A 95 58.86 10.41 10.50
C ASP A 95 58.38 9.60 9.29
N SER A 96 58.23 8.29 9.49
CA SER A 96 57.40 7.48 8.63
C SER A 96 56.01 8.06 8.83
N LEU A 97 55.62 8.99 7.96
CA LEU A 97 54.23 9.34 7.75
C LEU A 97 53.52 7.99 7.59
N ALA A 98 52.93 7.53 8.69
CA ALA A 98 52.27 6.25 8.76
C ALA A 98 51.19 6.35 7.69
N THR A 99 51.41 5.65 6.58
CA THR A 99 50.50 5.63 5.45
C THR A 99 49.13 5.25 6.00
N ILE A 100 48.28 6.25 6.24
CA ILE A 100 47.02 6.09 6.98
C ILE A 100 46.15 5.05 6.27
N VAL A 101 46.23 5.03 4.93
CA VAL A 101 45.66 4.01 4.06
C VAL A 101 46.68 3.72 2.96
N PRO A 102 47.07 2.44 2.75
CA PRO A 102 47.94 2.07 1.64
C PRO A 102 47.37 2.59 0.32
N SER A 103 48.23 3.11 -0.55
CA SER A 103 47.85 3.49 -1.92
C SER A 103 47.40 2.23 -2.67
N ASN A 104 46.09 1.98 -2.66
CA ASN A 104 45.47 1.03 -3.56
C ASN A 104 44.97 1.82 -4.77
N PRO A 105 45.39 1.47 -6.00
CA PRO A 105 44.78 2.06 -7.19
C PRO A 105 43.27 1.78 -7.12
N PRO A 106 42.42 2.79 -7.31
CA PRO A 106 40.99 2.60 -7.22
C PRO A 106 40.58 1.59 -8.29
N GLN A 107 39.91 0.50 -7.89
CA GLN A 107 39.30 -0.45 -8.82
C GLN A 107 38.03 0.19 -9.40
N LEU A 108 38.21 1.23 -10.21
CA LEU A 108 37.13 1.92 -10.89
C LEU A 108 36.60 0.99 -11.98
N LEU A 109 35.50 0.30 -11.72
CA LEU A 109 34.66 -0.30 -12.77
C LEU A 109 33.95 0.83 -13.53
N TYR A 110 34.70 1.65 -14.27
CA TYR A 110 34.11 2.35 -15.41
C TYR A 110 33.85 1.28 -16.48
N ALA A 111 32.70 0.63 -16.40
CA ALA A 111 32.26 -0.21 -17.50
C ALA A 111 32.05 0.69 -18.71
N HIS A 112 33.03 0.72 -19.63
CA HIS A 112 32.89 1.28 -20.98
C HIS A 112 31.78 0.58 -21.80
N LEU A 113 31.20 -0.48 -21.25
CA LEU A 113 30.10 -1.22 -21.85
C LEU A 113 28.85 -0.34 -21.94
N LYS A 114 28.22 -0.41 -23.12
CA LYS A 114 26.91 0.18 -23.39
C LYS A 114 25.83 -0.53 -22.57
N THR A 115 24.66 0.10 -22.47
CA THR A 115 23.44 -0.59 -22.01
C THR A 115 22.85 -1.40 -23.16
N GLY A 116 22.53 -2.67 -22.93
CA GLY A 116 21.87 -3.51 -23.93
C GLY A 116 20.38 -3.19 -24.03
N PHE A 117 19.79 -3.43 -25.19
CA PHE A 117 18.34 -3.58 -25.28
C PHE A 117 17.93 -4.50 -26.41
N CYS A 118 16.74 -5.07 -26.33
CA CYS A 118 16.15 -5.79 -27.45
C CYS A 118 14.78 -5.21 -27.83
N TYR A 119 14.49 -5.19 -29.12
CA TYR A 119 13.22 -4.75 -29.70
C TYR A 119 13.03 -5.38 -31.08
N ASP A 120 11.84 -5.94 -31.33
CA ASP A 120 11.46 -6.52 -32.62
C ASP A 120 10.01 -6.19 -32.95
N VAL A 121 9.80 -5.64 -34.15
CA VAL A 121 8.50 -5.18 -34.64
C VAL A 121 7.49 -6.32 -34.78
N ARG A 122 7.95 -7.56 -35.00
CA ARG A 122 7.08 -8.73 -35.20
C ARG A 122 6.27 -9.08 -33.96
N MET A 123 6.77 -8.74 -32.78
CA MET A 123 6.00 -8.86 -31.53
C MET A 123 4.70 -8.04 -31.57
N ARG A 124 4.56 -7.06 -32.48
CA ARG A 124 3.33 -6.25 -32.68
C ARG A 124 2.23 -6.96 -33.46
N TYR A 125 2.50 -8.12 -34.07
CA TYR A 125 1.50 -8.87 -34.83
C TYR A 125 0.53 -9.64 -33.92
N HIS A 126 0.94 -9.96 -32.69
CA HIS A 126 0.00 -10.39 -31.65
C HIS A 126 -0.96 -9.24 -31.28
N ALA A 127 -2.24 -9.38 -31.53
CA ALA A 127 -3.27 -8.39 -31.25
C ALA A 127 -4.64 -9.07 -31.10
N LYS A 128 -5.53 -8.49 -30.29
CA LYS A 128 -6.89 -9.02 -30.09
C LYS A 128 -7.60 -9.11 -31.44
N ILE A 129 -8.20 -10.27 -31.72
CA ILE A 129 -9.07 -10.41 -32.87
C ILE A 129 -10.29 -9.52 -32.66
N VAL A 130 -10.49 -8.55 -33.55
CA VAL A 130 -11.67 -7.67 -33.54
C VAL A 130 -12.91 -8.52 -33.79
N THR A 131 -13.84 -8.56 -32.84
CA THR A 131 -15.10 -9.32 -32.94
C THR A 131 -16.30 -8.41 -33.13
N SER A 132 -16.22 -7.14 -32.73
CA SER A 132 -17.31 -6.17 -32.81
C SER A 132 -16.82 -4.76 -33.19
N ALA A 133 -17.75 -3.87 -33.53
CA ALA A 133 -17.43 -2.46 -33.72
C ALA A 133 -16.97 -1.78 -32.41
N PHE A 134 -17.37 -2.31 -31.25
CA PHE A 134 -17.00 -1.79 -29.94
C PHE A 134 -15.50 -1.90 -29.69
N ASP A 135 -14.84 -2.95 -30.21
CA ASP A 135 -13.38 -3.13 -30.09
C ASP A 135 -12.56 -2.03 -30.78
N TYR A 136 -13.15 -1.24 -31.69
CA TYR A 136 -12.49 -0.07 -32.27
C TYR A 136 -12.63 1.18 -31.39
N VAL A 137 -13.74 1.28 -30.66
CA VAL A 137 -14.05 2.42 -29.79
C VAL A 137 -13.34 2.27 -28.45
N ASP A 138 -13.33 1.06 -27.92
CA ASP A 138 -12.67 0.67 -26.67
C ASP A 138 -11.68 -0.47 -26.96
N PRO A 139 -10.49 -0.14 -27.49
CA PRO A 139 -9.50 -1.15 -27.84
C PRO A 139 -8.95 -1.83 -26.60
N HIS A 140 -8.63 -3.11 -26.75
CA HIS A 140 -8.04 -3.90 -25.67
C HIS A 140 -6.78 -3.22 -25.09
N PRO A 141 -6.63 -3.16 -23.75
CA PRO A 141 -5.58 -2.38 -23.11
C PRO A 141 -4.16 -2.86 -23.45
N GLU A 142 -3.97 -4.17 -23.59
CA GLU A 142 -2.71 -4.71 -24.14
C GLU A 142 -2.66 -4.44 -25.66
N ASP A 143 -2.01 -3.32 -26.00
CA ASP A 143 -1.94 -2.75 -27.34
C ASP A 143 -0.57 -2.99 -28.01
N PRO A 144 -0.51 -3.42 -29.28
CA PRO A 144 0.74 -3.53 -30.05
C PRO A 144 1.62 -2.28 -30.09
N ARG A 145 1.04 -1.10 -29.87
CA ARG A 145 1.75 0.18 -29.85
C ARG A 145 2.58 0.37 -28.58
N ARG A 146 2.37 -0.41 -27.50
CA ARG A 146 3.09 -0.28 -26.22
C ARG A 146 4.61 -0.28 -26.41
N ILE A 147 5.15 -1.33 -27.02
CA ILE A 147 6.60 -1.45 -27.27
C ILE A 147 7.10 -0.43 -28.29
N TYR A 148 6.28 -0.04 -29.26
CA TYR A 148 6.62 0.99 -30.24
C TYR A 148 6.75 2.37 -29.59
N ARG A 149 5.85 2.73 -28.66
CA ARG A 149 5.88 4.02 -27.96
C ARG A 149 7.11 4.16 -27.07
N VAL A 150 7.55 3.07 -26.44
CA VAL A 150 8.83 3.04 -25.71
C VAL A 150 9.99 3.24 -26.67
N TYR A 151 10.10 2.44 -27.73
CA TYR A 151 11.18 2.57 -28.72
C TYR A 151 11.25 3.99 -29.31
N LYS A 152 10.10 4.57 -29.67
CA LYS A 152 9.97 5.94 -30.15
C LYS A 152 10.46 6.97 -29.11
N ALA A 153 10.10 6.83 -27.84
CA ALA A 153 10.56 7.74 -26.80
C ALA A 153 12.08 7.68 -26.58
N LEU A 154 12.70 6.50 -26.71
CA LEU A 154 14.15 6.36 -26.66
C LEU A 154 14.82 7.07 -27.84
N ALA A 155 14.25 6.99 -29.04
CA ALA A 155 14.78 7.67 -30.22
C ALA A 155 14.60 9.19 -30.14
N GLU A 156 13.41 9.67 -29.74
CA GLU A 156 13.11 11.10 -29.61
C GLU A 156 13.92 11.79 -28.50
N SER A 157 14.35 11.04 -27.48
CA SER A 157 15.23 11.55 -26.42
C SER A 157 16.73 11.52 -26.79
N GLY A 158 17.09 10.93 -27.94
CA GLY A 158 18.48 10.78 -28.38
C GLY A 158 19.28 9.70 -27.63
N ILE A 159 18.62 8.86 -26.83
CA ILE A 159 19.26 7.70 -26.19
C ILE A 159 19.67 6.66 -27.24
N ILE A 160 18.81 6.47 -28.24
CA ILE A 160 19.11 5.70 -29.45
C ILE A 160 19.05 6.60 -30.68
N ILE A 161 19.87 6.30 -31.69
CA ILE A 161 19.88 7.01 -32.97
C ILE A 161 19.20 6.14 -34.03
N ASP A 162 17.90 6.33 -34.20
CA ASP A 162 17.10 5.72 -35.28
C ASP A 162 16.00 6.70 -35.72
N PRO A 163 16.31 7.68 -36.59
CA PRO A 163 15.38 8.75 -36.94
C PRO A 163 14.15 8.26 -37.72
N LYS A 164 14.20 7.05 -38.29
CA LYS A 164 13.09 6.47 -39.06
C LYS A 164 12.28 5.44 -38.28
N LEU A 165 12.73 5.09 -37.06
CA LEU A 165 12.13 4.07 -36.22
C LEU A 165 12.04 2.70 -36.91
N GLU A 166 13.03 2.38 -37.74
CA GLU A 166 13.08 1.14 -38.55
C GLU A 166 13.62 -0.05 -37.74
N GLY A 167 14.14 0.18 -36.53
CA GLY A 167 14.74 -0.87 -35.71
C GLY A 167 16.17 -1.18 -36.14
N LEU A 168 17.00 -0.15 -36.39
CA LEU A 168 18.38 -0.31 -36.84
C LEU A 168 19.24 -1.15 -35.88
N GLU A 169 20.28 -1.81 -36.39
CA GLU A 169 21.23 -2.56 -35.55
C GLU A 169 22.21 -1.64 -34.83
N GLN A 170 22.71 -0.61 -35.53
CA GLN A 170 23.58 0.42 -34.96
C GLN A 170 22.74 1.62 -34.56
N VAL A 171 22.75 1.94 -33.26
CA VAL A 171 21.79 2.84 -32.61
C VAL A 171 22.47 3.88 -31.71
N GLY A 172 23.73 4.21 -31.99
CA GLY A 172 24.51 5.21 -31.28
C GLY A 172 25.45 4.65 -30.22
N ASP A 173 25.94 5.52 -29.33
CA ASP A 173 27.04 5.24 -28.40
C ASP A 173 26.60 4.81 -27.00
N LEU A 174 25.35 5.08 -26.61
CA LEU A 174 24.86 4.81 -25.25
C LEU A 174 24.29 3.39 -25.11
N MET A 175 23.66 2.89 -26.17
CA MET A 175 22.99 1.58 -26.17
C MET A 175 23.50 0.65 -27.26
N LEU A 176 23.38 -0.66 -27.01
CA LEU A 176 23.66 -1.73 -27.96
C LEU A 176 22.38 -2.55 -28.18
N LYS A 177 21.93 -2.66 -29.44
CA LYS A 177 20.81 -3.55 -29.77
C LYS A 177 21.28 -5.01 -29.74
N ILE A 178 20.66 -5.80 -28.88
CA ILE A 178 20.86 -7.25 -28.76
C ILE A 178 19.90 -7.95 -29.73
N PRO A 179 20.40 -8.79 -30.65
CA PRO A 179 19.54 -9.55 -31.55
C PRO A 179 18.60 -10.48 -30.79
N ILE A 180 17.32 -10.49 -31.17
CA ILE A 180 16.32 -11.41 -30.61
C ILE A 180 16.33 -12.71 -31.42
N ARG A 181 16.15 -13.83 -30.72
CA ARG A 181 15.83 -15.13 -31.31
C ARG A 181 14.52 -15.67 -30.76
N PHE A 182 14.01 -16.74 -31.36
CA PHE A 182 12.96 -17.53 -30.75
C PHE A 182 13.52 -18.31 -29.54
N ALA A 183 12.80 -18.31 -28.42
CA ALA A 183 13.04 -19.25 -27.33
C ALA A 183 12.88 -20.69 -27.85
N SER A 184 13.73 -21.62 -27.39
CA SER A 184 13.58 -23.03 -27.76
C SER A 184 12.54 -23.72 -26.89
N ASP A 185 11.94 -24.80 -27.41
CA ASP A 185 11.03 -25.65 -26.64
C ASP A 185 11.70 -26.11 -25.32
N ASP A 186 12.99 -26.47 -25.34
CA ASP A 186 13.76 -26.88 -24.15
C ASP A 186 13.93 -25.78 -23.09
N GLU A 187 13.97 -24.50 -23.51
CA GLU A 187 14.00 -23.37 -22.58
C GLU A 187 12.62 -23.14 -21.97
N ILE A 188 11.56 -23.15 -22.78
CA ILE A 188 10.18 -22.97 -22.33
C ILE A 188 9.78 -24.07 -21.33
N LEU A 189 10.18 -25.32 -21.60
CA LEU A 189 9.90 -26.48 -20.76
C LEU A 189 10.64 -26.48 -19.40
N LEU A 190 11.53 -25.51 -19.14
CA LEU A 190 12.09 -25.32 -17.80
C LEU A 190 11.07 -24.79 -16.79
N VAL A 191 9.99 -24.17 -17.27
CA VAL A 191 8.92 -23.60 -16.44
C VAL A 191 7.57 -24.17 -16.83
N HIS A 192 7.28 -24.26 -18.12
CA HIS A 192 5.97 -24.64 -18.60
C HIS A 192 5.84 -26.14 -18.86
N THR A 193 4.63 -26.66 -18.70
CA THR A 193 4.32 -28.04 -19.04
C THR A 193 4.31 -28.23 -20.56
N LYS A 194 4.45 -29.49 -20.99
CA LYS A 194 4.42 -29.83 -22.41
C LYS A 194 3.05 -29.53 -23.02
N GLU A 195 1.99 -29.79 -22.27
CA GLU A 195 0.60 -29.53 -22.66
C GLU A 195 0.36 -28.04 -22.90
N HIS A 196 0.90 -27.17 -22.03
CA HIS A 196 0.78 -25.72 -22.19
C HIS A 196 1.52 -25.23 -23.43
N LEU A 197 2.77 -25.66 -23.63
CA LEU A 197 3.54 -25.35 -24.83
C LEU A 197 2.81 -25.79 -26.11
N ASP A 198 2.30 -27.02 -26.13
CA ASP A 198 1.58 -27.57 -27.29
C ASP A 198 0.27 -26.83 -27.56
N PHE A 199 -0.45 -26.41 -26.50
CA PHE A 199 -1.62 -25.55 -26.61
C PHE A 199 -1.27 -24.21 -27.28
N ILE A 200 -0.30 -23.46 -26.77
CA ILE A 200 0.08 -22.15 -27.35
C ILE A 200 0.55 -22.35 -28.80
N LYS A 201 1.31 -23.41 -29.09
CA LYS A 201 1.77 -23.72 -30.45
C LYS A 201 0.61 -24.00 -31.42
N SER A 202 -0.45 -24.65 -30.95
CA SER A 202 -1.63 -24.98 -31.76
C SER A 202 -2.39 -23.75 -32.27
N THR A 203 -2.28 -22.60 -31.58
CA THR A 203 -2.91 -21.31 -31.97
C THR A 203 -2.53 -20.87 -33.38
N THR A 204 -1.33 -21.26 -33.86
CA THR A 204 -0.86 -20.96 -35.22
C THR A 204 -1.76 -21.54 -36.31
N THR A 205 -2.38 -22.70 -36.05
CA THR A 205 -3.22 -23.45 -37.00
C THR A 205 -4.71 -23.36 -36.72
N MET A 206 -5.11 -22.76 -35.59
CA MET A 206 -6.52 -22.60 -35.24
C MET A 206 -7.22 -21.64 -36.21
N THR A 207 -8.48 -21.95 -36.49
CA THR A 207 -9.38 -21.03 -37.20
C THR A 207 -9.70 -19.81 -36.33
N ARG A 208 -10.14 -18.73 -36.97
CA ARG A 208 -10.57 -17.50 -36.27
C ARG A 208 -11.62 -17.79 -35.19
N GLN A 209 -12.57 -18.69 -35.46
CA GLN A 209 -13.63 -19.03 -34.52
C GLN A 209 -13.07 -19.76 -33.29
N GLN A 210 -12.18 -20.74 -33.50
CA GLN A 210 -11.52 -21.44 -32.39
C GLN A 210 -10.68 -20.49 -31.53
N LEU A 211 -9.96 -19.54 -32.13
CA LEU A 211 -9.16 -18.56 -31.38
C LEU A 211 -10.03 -17.64 -30.51
N ILE A 212 -11.22 -17.26 -31.00
CA ILE A 212 -12.19 -16.48 -30.22
C ILE A 212 -12.73 -17.32 -29.07
N GLU A 213 -13.10 -18.57 -29.31
CA GLU A 213 -13.57 -19.49 -28.26
C GLU A 213 -12.52 -19.72 -27.17
N GLU A 214 -11.25 -19.90 -27.54
CA GLU A 214 -10.16 -20.03 -26.56
C GLU A 214 -9.87 -18.72 -25.82
N THR A 215 -10.04 -17.57 -26.49
CA THR A 215 -9.94 -16.24 -25.85
C THR A 215 -11.04 -16.04 -24.81
N GLU A 216 -12.28 -16.42 -25.11
CA GLU A 216 -13.43 -16.30 -24.20
C GLU A 216 -13.36 -17.24 -22.99
N LYS A 217 -12.70 -18.40 -23.15
CA LYS A 217 -12.45 -19.34 -22.03
C LYS A 217 -11.28 -18.93 -21.15
N GLY A 218 -10.34 -18.13 -21.69
CA GLY A 218 -9.11 -17.76 -21.00
C GLY A 218 -9.35 -16.75 -19.87
N ASP A 219 -8.50 -16.81 -18.85
CA ASP A 219 -8.50 -15.78 -17.80
C ASP A 219 -7.74 -14.54 -18.29
N SER A 220 -8.49 -13.53 -18.73
CA SER A 220 -7.95 -12.22 -19.11
C SER A 220 -6.79 -12.32 -20.12
N VAL A 221 -6.96 -13.14 -21.16
CA VAL A 221 -5.96 -13.38 -22.21
C VAL A 221 -6.65 -13.44 -23.58
N TYR A 222 -5.91 -13.15 -24.65
CA TYR A 222 -6.43 -13.28 -26.02
C TYR A 222 -5.43 -13.96 -26.93
N PHE A 223 -5.94 -14.56 -28.02
CA PHE A 223 -5.11 -15.30 -28.97
C PHE A 223 -5.36 -14.85 -30.42
N ASN A 224 -4.28 -14.88 -31.21
CA ASN A 224 -4.33 -14.83 -32.66
C ASN A 224 -3.27 -15.78 -33.26
N ASN A 225 -3.22 -15.94 -34.58
CA ASN A 225 -2.28 -16.87 -35.22
C ASN A 225 -0.80 -16.47 -35.03
N ASP A 226 -0.51 -15.22 -34.65
CA ASP A 226 0.84 -14.71 -34.37
C ASP A 226 1.21 -14.75 -32.87
N SER A 227 0.29 -15.20 -32.00
CA SER A 227 0.51 -15.29 -30.55
C SER A 227 1.73 -16.12 -30.19
N TYR A 228 1.85 -17.34 -30.74
CA TYR A 228 2.98 -18.23 -30.45
C TYR A 228 4.32 -17.62 -30.89
N THR A 229 4.39 -17.13 -32.13
CA THR A 229 5.59 -16.50 -32.68
C THR A 229 6.02 -15.29 -31.84
N SER A 230 5.07 -14.45 -31.45
CA SER A 230 5.34 -13.27 -30.62
C SER A 230 5.80 -13.65 -29.22
N ALA A 231 5.18 -14.67 -28.59
CA ALA A 231 5.58 -15.18 -27.28
C ALA A 231 7.00 -15.76 -27.28
N LEU A 232 7.38 -16.51 -28.33
CA LEU A 232 8.75 -17.01 -28.47
C LEU A 232 9.79 -15.89 -28.63
N LEU A 233 9.46 -14.82 -29.36
CA LEU A 233 10.34 -13.65 -29.50
C LEU A 233 10.44 -12.86 -28.20
N SER A 234 9.33 -12.71 -27.46
CA SER A 234 9.31 -12.02 -26.16
C SER A 234 10.22 -12.73 -25.16
N CYS A 235 10.01 -14.04 -24.99
CA CYS A 235 10.81 -14.86 -24.09
C CYS A 235 12.27 -14.96 -24.55
N GLY A 236 12.51 -15.17 -25.85
CA GLY A 236 13.86 -15.26 -26.39
C GLY A 236 14.63 -13.94 -26.29
N GLY A 237 13.95 -12.80 -26.44
CA GLY A 237 14.54 -11.48 -26.23
C GLY A 237 15.00 -11.26 -24.78
N ALA A 238 14.15 -11.63 -23.81
CA ALA A 238 14.50 -11.58 -22.39
C ALA A 238 15.71 -12.46 -22.05
N ILE A 239 15.78 -13.67 -22.63
CA ILE A 239 16.94 -14.57 -22.47
C ILE A 239 18.20 -13.93 -23.03
N GLU A 240 18.17 -13.41 -24.26
CA GLU A 240 19.38 -12.88 -24.93
C GLU A 240 19.93 -11.63 -24.24
N VAL A 241 19.07 -10.72 -23.74
CA VAL A 241 19.58 -9.56 -22.98
C VAL A 241 20.20 -9.99 -21.64
N CYS A 242 19.66 -11.01 -20.98
CA CYS A 242 20.27 -11.57 -19.77
C CYS A 242 21.61 -12.23 -20.07
N LYS A 243 21.69 -13.07 -21.12
CA LYS A 243 22.95 -13.65 -21.58
C LYS A 243 24.00 -12.57 -21.85
N ALA A 244 23.62 -11.49 -22.53
CA ALA A 244 24.54 -10.39 -22.83
C ALA A 244 25.07 -9.66 -21.57
N VAL A 245 24.27 -9.55 -20.50
CA VAL A 245 24.71 -9.00 -19.22
C VAL A 245 25.64 -9.98 -18.48
N VAL A 246 25.24 -11.25 -18.37
CA VAL A 246 26.03 -12.29 -17.69
C VAL A 246 27.40 -12.48 -18.37
N GLU A 247 27.43 -12.47 -19.70
CA GLU A 247 28.65 -12.56 -20.51
C GLU A 247 29.46 -11.25 -20.58
N ARG A 248 29.01 -10.19 -19.88
CA ARG A 248 29.67 -8.87 -19.85
C ARG A 248 29.85 -8.23 -21.24
N LYS A 249 28.94 -8.52 -22.18
CA LYS A 249 28.83 -7.79 -23.47
C LYS A 249 28.24 -6.40 -23.27
N VAL A 250 27.38 -6.25 -22.27
CA VAL A 250 26.75 -4.99 -21.83
C VAL A 250 26.78 -4.90 -20.30
N LYS A 251 26.70 -3.69 -19.75
CA LYS A 251 26.71 -3.49 -18.29
C LYS A 251 25.39 -3.87 -17.61
N ASN A 252 24.29 -3.61 -18.28
CA ASN A 252 22.89 -3.84 -17.87
C ASN A 252 22.02 -3.80 -19.14
N ALA A 253 20.74 -4.16 -19.07
CA ALA A 253 19.89 -4.18 -20.26
C ALA A 253 18.40 -3.90 -20.03
N LEU A 254 17.70 -3.55 -21.12
CA LEU A 254 16.24 -3.40 -21.20
C LEU A 254 15.64 -4.31 -22.30
N ALA A 255 14.74 -5.22 -21.96
CA ALA A 255 13.95 -5.96 -22.94
C ALA A 255 12.63 -5.25 -23.23
N ILE A 256 12.52 -4.65 -24.43
CA ILE A 256 11.30 -3.99 -24.92
C ILE A 256 10.45 -5.03 -25.65
N VAL A 257 9.76 -5.86 -24.87
CA VAL A 257 9.13 -7.09 -25.34
C VAL A 257 7.62 -7.11 -25.11
N ARG A 258 6.90 -7.90 -25.91
CA ARG A 258 5.50 -8.29 -25.71
C ARG A 258 5.21 -9.61 -26.47
N PRO A 259 4.29 -10.47 -26.03
CA PRO A 259 3.41 -10.36 -24.85
C PRO A 259 4.18 -10.32 -23.50
N PRO A 260 3.56 -9.80 -22.42
CA PRO A 260 4.11 -9.91 -21.05
C PRO A 260 4.17 -11.38 -20.59
N GLY A 261 4.73 -11.63 -19.40
CA GLY A 261 4.98 -12.98 -18.91
C GLY A 261 4.61 -13.29 -17.46
N HIS A 262 4.60 -12.34 -16.53
CA HIS A 262 4.59 -12.65 -15.09
C HIS A 262 3.34 -13.40 -14.56
N HIS A 263 2.21 -13.37 -15.27
CA HIS A 263 0.99 -14.14 -14.95
C HIS A 263 0.96 -15.54 -15.55
N ALA A 264 1.81 -15.84 -16.54
CA ALA A 264 1.81 -17.14 -17.20
C ALA A 264 2.31 -18.22 -16.23
N GLU A 265 1.41 -19.11 -15.86
CA GLU A 265 1.64 -20.18 -14.91
C GLU A 265 2.27 -21.39 -15.62
N PRO A 266 2.92 -22.33 -14.91
CA PRO A 266 3.49 -23.52 -15.53
C PRO A 266 2.54 -24.24 -16.50
N GLY A 267 1.25 -24.33 -16.18
CA GLY A 267 0.25 -25.03 -17.01
C GLY A 267 -0.72 -24.12 -17.77
N ASN A 268 -0.67 -22.79 -17.62
CA ASN A 268 -1.78 -21.92 -18.05
C ASN A 268 -1.29 -20.55 -18.52
N ALA A 269 -1.92 -20.01 -19.56
CA ALA A 269 -1.85 -18.59 -19.93
C ALA A 269 -2.91 -17.81 -19.14
N ALA A 270 -2.57 -16.61 -18.68
CA ALA A 270 -3.45 -15.72 -17.94
C ALA A 270 -2.93 -14.28 -17.99
N GLY A 271 -3.78 -13.29 -17.74
CA GLY A 271 -3.36 -11.88 -17.58
C GLY A 271 -2.50 -11.37 -18.74
N PHE A 272 -2.94 -11.61 -19.98
CA PHE A 272 -2.22 -11.30 -21.23
C PHE A 272 -0.89 -12.03 -21.45
N CYS A 273 -0.51 -12.94 -20.55
CA CYS A 273 0.78 -13.63 -20.57
C CYS A 273 0.64 -15.05 -21.15
N MET A 274 1.49 -15.41 -22.11
CA MET A 274 1.53 -16.77 -22.68
C MET A 274 2.68 -17.62 -22.16
N PHE A 275 3.88 -17.05 -22.04
CA PHE A 275 5.03 -17.69 -21.41
C PHE A 275 5.61 -16.75 -20.36
N SER A 276 6.10 -17.30 -19.25
CA SER A 276 6.70 -16.52 -18.18
C SER A 276 8.12 -16.13 -18.57
N ASN A 277 8.23 -15.03 -19.32
CA ASN A 277 9.49 -14.54 -19.89
C ASN A 277 10.61 -14.47 -18.84
N VAL A 278 10.31 -13.85 -17.69
CA VAL A 278 11.27 -13.69 -16.58
C VAL A 278 11.61 -15.02 -15.92
N ALA A 279 10.62 -15.90 -15.67
CA ALA A 279 10.88 -17.18 -15.02
C ALA A 279 11.69 -18.13 -15.92
N VAL A 280 11.33 -18.23 -17.21
CA VAL A 280 12.09 -19.02 -18.18
C VAL A 280 13.52 -18.50 -18.30
N THR A 281 13.69 -17.19 -18.35
CA THR A 281 15.00 -16.54 -18.39
C THR A 281 15.83 -16.88 -17.16
N ALA A 282 15.27 -16.74 -15.95
CA ALA A 282 15.97 -17.06 -14.71
C ALA A 282 16.38 -18.54 -14.62
N LYS A 283 15.48 -19.48 -14.98
CA LYS A 283 15.81 -20.91 -15.04
C LYS A 283 16.90 -21.21 -16.08
N THR A 284 16.87 -20.52 -17.22
CA THR A 284 17.91 -20.66 -18.26
C THR A 284 19.24 -20.14 -17.77
N MET A 285 19.30 -19.01 -17.06
CA MET A 285 20.55 -18.47 -16.51
C MET A 285 21.16 -19.40 -15.46
N LEU A 286 20.33 -19.95 -14.56
CA LEU A 286 20.77 -20.94 -13.56
C LEU A 286 21.28 -22.25 -14.20
N ARG A 287 20.68 -22.67 -15.32
CA ARG A 287 21.08 -23.88 -16.05
C ARG A 287 22.36 -23.68 -16.87
N ASP A 288 22.45 -22.58 -17.61
CA ASP A 288 23.49 -22.35 -18.61
C ASP A 288 24.76 -21.72 -18.00
N TYR A 289 24.64 -20.97 -16.90
CA TYR A 289 25.76 -20.27 -16.24
C TYR A 289 25.89 -20.61 -14.74
N PRO A 290 25.87 -21.89 -14.32
CA PRO A 290 25.82 -22.28 -12.90
C PRO A 290 27.04 -21.82 -12.09
N GLU A 291 28.18 -21.60 -12.76
CA GLU A 291 29.42 -21.12 -12.13
C GLU A 291 29.40 -19.61 -11.83
N THR A 292 28.56 -18.84 -12.54
CA THR A 292 28.50 -17.37 -12.41
C THR A 292 27.19 -16.92 -11.77
N ILE A 293 26.08 -17.61 -12.04
CA ILE A 293 24.75 -17.28 -11.56
C ILE A 293 24.23 -18.42 -10.67
N ARG A 294 24.21 -18.18 -9.35
CA ARG A 294 23.72 -19.12 -8.34
C ARG A 294 22.52 -18.57 -7.59
N ARG A 295 22.41 -17.25 -7.47
CA ARG A 295 21.30 -16.53 -6.84
C ARG A 295 20.76 -15.45 -7.75
N ILE A 296 19.45 -15.46 -8.00
CA ILE A 296 18.77 -14.45 -8.82
C ILE A 296 17.74 -13.73 -7.96
N LEU A 297 17.75 -12.41 -7.99
CA LEU A 297 16.67 -11.60 -7.45
C LEU A 297 15.74 -11.17 -8.59
N ILE A 298 14.47 -11.53 -8.48
CA ILE A 298 13.41 -11.00 -9.32
C ILE A 298 12.63 -9.96 -8.52
N LEU A 299 12.68 -8.70 -8.96
CA LEU A 299 11.83 -7.64 -8.44
C LEU A 299 10.70 -7.38 -9.44
N ASP A 300 9.47 -7.67 -9.04
CA ASP A 300 8.27 -7.36 -9.79
C ASP A 300 7.60 -6.11 -9.20
N TRP A 301 7.56 -5.04 -9.99
CA TRP A 301 6.89 -3.79 -9.62
C TRP A 301 5.67 -3.49 -10.49
N ASP A 302 5.26 -4.44 -11.35
CA ASP A 302 3.96 -4.39 -12.00
C ASP A 302 2.88 -4.28 -10.91
N VAL A 303 1.81 -3.53 -11.18
CA VAL A 303 0.76 -3.32 -10.18
C VAL A 303 0.02 -4.62 -9.85
N HIS A 304 0.08 -5.62 -10.72
CA HIS A 304 -0.51 -6.93 -10.51
C HIS A 304 0.50 -7.91 -9.92
N HIS A 305 0.00 -8.84 -9.12
CA HIS A 305 0.82 -9.93 -8.60
C HIS A 305 1.21 -10.89 -9.75
N GLY A 306 2.51 -11.06 -10.00
CA GLY A 306 3.04 -12.09 -10.90
C GLY A 306 2.91 -13.51 -10.33
N ASN A 307 1.69 -14.02 -10.24
CA ASN A 307 1.35 -15.36 -9.73
C ASN A 307 2.09 -16.48 -10.45
N GLY A 308 2.29 -16.36 -11.76
CA GLY A 308 3.05 -17.33 -12.56
C GLY A 308 4.52 -17.38 -12.19
N THR A 309 5.15 -16.22 -12.03
CA THR A 309 6.55 -16.12 -11.56
C THR A 309 6.70 -16.66 -10.14
N GLN A 310 5.80 -16.30 -9.22
CA GLN A 310 5.78 -16.85 -7.86
C GLN A 310 5.67 -18.37 -7.88
N ARG A 311 4.73 -18.95 -8.64
CA ARG A 311 4.54 -20.40 -8.73
C ARG A 311 5.78 -21.12 -9.27
N ALA A 312 6.49 -20.52 -10.24
CA ALA A 312 7.67 -21.12 -10.85
C ALA A 312 8.88 -21.28 -9.89
N PHE A 313 8.93 -20.49 -8.80
CA PHE A 313 10.04 -20.48 -7.85
C PHE A 313 9.62 -20.72 -6.40
N TYR A 314 8.36 -21.05 -6.14
CA TYR A 314 7.80 -21.12 -4.78
C TYR A 314 8.56 -22.06 -3.83
N ASN A 315 9.29 -23.05 -4.38
CA ASN A 315 10.12 -24.01 -3.67
C ASN A 315 11.63 -23.91 -3.96
N ASP A 316 12.10 -22.86 -4.65
CA ASP A 316 13.48 -22.74 -5.16
C ASP A 316 14.26 -21.61 -4.45
N PRO A 317 15.16 -21.89 -3.50
CA PRO A 317 15.89 -20.85 -2.76
C PRO A 317 16.92 -20.08 -3.60
N ARG A 318 17.22 -20.56 -4.81
CA ARG A 318 18.16 -19.89 -5.73
C ARG A 318 17.53 -18.67 -6.41
N VAL A 319 16.23 -18.47 -6.24
CA VAL A 319 15.52 -17.30 -6.75
C VAL A 319 14.73 -16.65 -5.64
N LEU A 320 15.09 -15.41 -5.31
CA LEU A 320 14.29 -14.55 -4.44
C LEU A 320 13.30 -13.77 -5.32
N TYR A 321 12.01 -14.04 -5.16
CA TYR A 321 10.94 -13.30 -5.82
C TYR A 321 10.34 -12.28 -4.86
N ILE A 322 10.34 -11.01 -5.28
CA ILE A 322 9.77 -9.88 -4.53
C ILE A 322 8.74 -9.20 -5.43
N SER A 323 7.49 -9.06 -4.99
CA SER A 323 6.43 -8.40 -5.75
C SER A 323 5.75 -7.29 -4.95
N LEU A 324 5.63 -6.08 -5.51
CA LEU A 324 4.79 -5.01 -4.99
C LEU A 324 3.55 -4.86 -5.86
N HIS A 325 2.37 -5.11 -5.32
CA HIS A 325 1.15 -5.17 -6.13
C HIS A 325 -0.07 -4.67 -5.36
N ARG A 326 -1.07 -4.17 -6.08
CA ARG A 326 -2.37 -3.84 -5.51
C ARG A 326 -3.10 -5.14 -5.17
N TYR A 327 -3.59 -5.24 -3.93
CA TYR A 327 -4.16 -6.47 -3.41
C TYR A 327 -5.60 -6.30 -2.91
N GLU A 328 -5.85 -5.27 -2.09
CA GLU A 328 -7.18 -4.96 -1.54
C GLU A 328 -7.87 -6.14 -0.82
N GLY A 329 -7.07 -6.96 -0.14
CA GLY A 329 -7.55 -8.16 0.55
C GLY A 329 -7.98 -9.26 -0.42
N GLY A 330 -7.25 -9.44 -1.53
CA GLY A 330 -7.54 -10.47 -2.54
C GLY A 330 -8.67 -10.08 -3.51
N LYS A 331 -9.06 -8.80 -3.57
CA LYS A 331 -10.13 -8.31 -4.47
C LYS A 331 -9.62 -7.79 -5.80
N PHE A 332 -8.39 -7.30 -5.85
CA PHE A 332 -7.76 -6.82 -7.09
C PHE A 332 -7.17 -7.99 -7.88
N TYR A 333 -7.22 -7.93 -9.21
CA TYR A 333 -6.74 -9.01 -10.09
C TYR A 333 -5.29 -9.42 -9.75
N PRO A 334 -4.96 -10.72 -9.61
CA PRO A 334 -5.74 -11.90 -10.01
C PRO A 334 -6.83 -12.36 -9.02
N GLY A 335 -7.02 -11.65 -7.90
CA GLY A 335 -8.14 -11.90 -6.99
C GLY A 335 -7.96 -13.15 -6.12
N THR A 336 -6.75 -13.38 -5.60
CA THR A 336 -6.42 -14.61 -4.86
C THR A 336 -5.63 -14.32 -3.59
N ASP A 337 -5.81 -15.14 -2.55
CA ASP A 337 -4.99 -15.07 -1.32
C ASP A 337 -3.52 -15.47 -1.55
N TYR A 338 -3.19 -16.02 -2.73
CA TYR A 338 -1.82 -16.35 -3.12
C TYR A 338 -0.91 -15.12 -3.21
N ALA A 339 -1.50 -13.93 -3.33
CA ALA A 339 -0.81 -12.64 -3.32
C ALA A 339 -0.61 -12.06 -1.89
N SER A 340 -1.10 -12.71 -0.83
CA SER A 340 -0.92 -12.24 0.54
C SER A 340 0.55 -12.19 0.97
N HIS A 341 0.88 -11.29 1.89
CA HIS A 341 2.21 -11.16 2.51
C HIS A 341 2.64 -12.43 3.26
N THR A 342 1.69 -13.26 3.69
CA THR A 342 1.92 -14.54 4.37
C THR A 342 2.46 -15.64 3.45
N MET A 343 2.35 -15.47 2.14
CA MET A 343 2.82 -16.44 1.14
C MET A 343 4.34 -16.31 0.97
N SER A 344 5.10 -17.00 1.83
CA SER A 344 6.55 -16.88 1.93
C SER A 344 7.34 -18.05 1.32
N GLY A 345 6.75 -18.80 0.40
CA GLY A 345 7.37 -19.99 -0.20
C GLY A 345 7.16 -21.27 0.61
N GLU A 346 7.62 -22.40 0.07
CA GLU A 346 7.48 -23.71 0.69
C GLU A 346 8.74 -24.58 0.53
N GLY A 347 8.87 -25.62 1.35
CA GLY A 347 10.06 -26.47 1.36
C GLY A 347 11.35 -25.66 1.53
N GLU A 348 12.32 -25.90 0.66
CA GLU A 348 13.59 -25.17 0.62
C GLU A 348 13.43 -23.70 0.17
N GLY A 349 12.34 -23.36 -0.53
CA GLY A 349 12.03 -21.99 -0.97
C GLY A 349 11.42 -21.09 0.10
N ARG A 350 11.21 -21.59 1.33
CA ARG A 350 10.69 -20.77 2.44
C ARG A 350 11.60 -19.58 2.73
N GLY A 351 11.02 -18.39 2.77
CA GLY A 351 11.69 -17.11 2.92
C GLY A 351 12.13 -16.46 1.61
N PHE A 352 12.05 -17.16 0.47
CA PHE A 352 12.49 -16.66 -0.84
C PHE A 352 11.33 -16.18 -1.74
N ASN A 353 10.13 -16.09 -1.19
CA ASN A 353 9.00 -15.40 -1.78
C ASN A 353 8.54 -14.27 -0.87
N LEU A 354 8.43 -13.05 -1.39
CA LEU A 354 8.07 -11.87 -0.62
C LEU A 354 7.02 -11.05 -1.37
N ASN A 355 5.80 -11.04 -0.85
CA ASN A 355 4.72 -10.22 -1.35
C ASN A 355 4.56 -8.94 -0.52
N ILE A 356 4.41 -7.82 -1.22
CA ILE A 356 4.06 -6.50 -0.68
C ILE A 356 2.66 -6.15 -1.23
N PRO A 357 1.59 -6.57 -0.53
CA PRO A 357 0.23 -6.40 -0.99
C PRO A 357 -0.35 -5.05 -0.55
N TRP A 358 -0.38 -4.06 -1.44
CA TRP A 358 -1.01 -2.78 -1.15
C TRP A 358 -2.49 -2.95 -0.79
N SER A 359 -2.89 -2.41 0.36
CA SER A 359 -4.25 -2.54 0.90
C SER A 359 -5.29 -1.75 0.12
N SER A 360 -4.87 -0.80 -0.71
CA SER A 360 -5.71 0.05 -1.55
C SER A 360 -4.95 0.49 -2.80
N GLY A 361 -5.68 0.99 -3.80
CA GLY A 361 -5.11 1.88 -4.81
C GLY A 361 -4.58 3.19 -4.20
N GLY A 362 -4.08 4.08 -5.06
CA GLY A 362 -3.60 5.41 -4.68
C GLY A 362 -2.14 5.48 -4.22
N MET A 363 -1.41 4.36 -4.23
CA MET A 363 -0.01 4.32 -3.80
C MET A 363 0.88 5.12 -4.74
N GLY A 364 1.81 5.91 -4.19
CA GLY A 364 2.67 6.81 -4.95
C GLY A 364 4.16 6.61 -4.66
N ASP A 365 4.96 7.58 -5.13
CA ASP A 365 6.42 7.58 -5.00
C ASP A 365 6.93 7.26 -3.59
N GLY A 366 6.33 7.89 -2.57
CA GLY A 366 6.74 7.74 -1.17
C GLY A 366 6.56 6.32 -0.65
N ASP A 367 5.50 5.63 -1.08
CA ASP A 367 5.13 4.28 -0.63
C ASP A 367 6.13 3.24 -1.16
N TYR A 368 6.41 3.29 -2.46
CA TYR A 368 7.37 2.39 -3.10
C TYR A 368 8.79 2.64 -2.57
N ILE A 369 9.20 3.90 -2.41
CA ILE A 369 10.52 4.24 -1.83
C ILE A 369 10.61 3.77 -0.38
N TYR A 370 9.53 3.86 0.39
CA TYR A 370 9.49 3.37 1.75
C TYR A 370 9.66 1.84 1.80
N ALA A 371 8.94 1.10 0.95
CA ALA A 371 9.09 -0.35 0.81
C ALA A 371 10.51 -0.75 0.39
N MET A 372 11.11 -0.02 -0.55
CA MET A 372 12.50 -0.26 -0.97
C MET A 372 13.47 -0.14 0.20
N ASN A 373 13.35 0.92 1.00
CA ASN A 373 14.29 1.19 2.09
C ASN A 373 14.07 0.29 3.32
N LYS A 374 12.82 -0.05 3.64
CA LYS A 374 12.47 -0.79 4.85
C LYS A 374 12.54 -2.28 4.70
N VAL A 375 12.29 -2.82 3.52
CA VAL A 375 12.15 -4.27 3.29
C VAL A 375 13.05 -4.75 2.16
N ILE A 376 12.87 -4.22 0.95
CA ILE A 376 13.44 -4.82 -0.26
C ILE A 376 14.96 -4.73 -0.29
N MET A 377 15.54 -3.53 -0.12
CA MET A 377 17.00 -3.38 -0.16
C MET A 377 17.72 -4.10 0.98
N PRO A 378 17.28 -4.03 2.25
CA PRO A 378 17.90 -4.81 3.33
C PRO A 378 17.94 -6.32 3.02
N ILE A 379 16.82 -6.88 2.55
CA ILE A 379 16.72 -8.31 2.20
C ILE A 379 17.57 -8.62 0.96
N ALA A 380 17.51 -7.79 -0.07
CA ALA A 380 18.30 -8.00 -1.29
C ALA A 380 19.82 -7.94 -1.03
N ILE A 381 20.27 -7.08 -0.12
CA ILE A 381 21.67 -7.00 0.31
C ILE A 381 22.05 -8.23 1.13
N GLU A 382 21.18 -8.71 2.03
CA GLU A 382 21.41 -9.96 2.78
C GLU A 382 21.43 -11.19 1.86
N TYR A 383 20.60 -11.20 0.82
CA TYR A 383 20.54 -12.28 -0.18
C TYR A 383 21.75 -12.33 -1.12
N ASP A 384 22.36 -11.17 -1.40
CA ASP A 384 23.54 -11.02 -2.25
C ASP A 384 23.37 -11.71 -3.63
N PRO A 385 22.46 -11.24 -4.50
CA PRO A 385 22.21 -11.89 -5.79
C PRO A 385 23.37 -11.72 -6.78
N ASP A 386 23.55 -12.71 -7.66
CA ASP A 386 24.52 -12.65 -8.78
C ASP A 386 23.93 -11.96 -10.04
N LEU A 387 22.60 -11.92 -10.13
CA LEU A 387 21.82 -11.27 -11.18
C LEU A 387 20.51 -10.70 -10.61
N VAL A 388 20.15 -9.49 -11.05
CA VAL A 388 18.85 -8.88 -10.79
C VAL A 388 18.04 -8.81 -12.08
N ILE A 389 16.82 -9.31 -12.05
CA ILE A 389 15.83 -9.14 -13.12
C ILE A 389 14.66 -8.34 -12.57
N ILE A 390 14.29 -7.24 -13.23
CA ILE A 390 13.10 -6.46 -12.90
C ILE A 390 11.99 -6.85 -13.86
N SER A 391 10.93 -7.46 -13.35
CA SER A 391 9.66 -7.64 -14.05
C SER A 391 8.95 -6.29 -14.01
N SER A 392 9.02 -5.57 -15.13
CA SER A 392 8.80 -4.13 -15.19
C SER A 392 7.50 -3.78 -15.89
N GLY A 393 6.40 -3.92 -15.16
CA GLY A 393 5.13 -3.26 -15.48
C GLY A 393 5.20 -1.75 -15.26
N PHE A 394 4.42 -1.01 -16.03
CA PHE A 394 4.25 0.44 -15.84
C PHE A 394 2.80 0.82 -15.57
N ASP A 395 1.96 -0.11 -15.13
CA ASP A 395 0.57 0.09 -14.75
C ASP A 395 0.37 0.60 -13.32
N ALA A 396 1.42 0.59 -12.48
CA ALA A 396 1.41 1.35 -11.23
C ALA A 396 1.62 2.87 -11.46
N ALA A 397 1.92 3.29 -12.70
CA ALA A 397 2.23 4.67 -13.03
C ALA A 397 1.01 5.59 -13.01
N GLU A 398 1.24 6.86 -12.68
CA GLU A 398 0.23 7.91 -12.77
C GLU A 398 -0.45 7.92 -14.15
N GLY A 399 -1.79 7.92 -14.15
CA GLY A 399 -2.61 7.94 -15.36
C GLY A 399 -2.85 6.58 -16.03
N ASP A 400 -2.36 5.48 -15.47
CA ASP A 400 -2.75 4.14 -15.93
C ASP A 400 -4.25 3.87 -15.67
N PRO A 401 -5.01 3.37 -16.66
CA PRO A 401 -6.45 3.16 -16.50
C PRO A 401 -6.84 1.95 -15.63
N ILE A 402 -5.90 1.05 -15.32
CA ILE A 402 -6.18 -0.20 -14.60
C ILE A 402 -5.59 -0.18 -13.19
N GLY A 403 -4.31 0.14 -13.05
CA GLY A 403 -3.60 -0.06 -11.79
C GLY A 403 -4.07 0.83 -10.64
N GLY A 404 -4.50 2.05 -10.95
CA GLY A 404 -5.03 2.99 -9.95
C GLY A 404 -3.99 3.42 -8.91
N CYS A 405 -2.71 3.38 -9.24
CA CYS A 405 -1.60 3.94 -8.45
C CYS A 405 -1.06 5.21 -9.13
N HIS A 406 -0.15 5.90 -8.44
CA HIS A 406 0.32 7.25 -8.75
C HIS A 406 1.85 7.35 -8.81
N LEU A 407 2.53 6.30 -9.31
CA LEU A 407 3.99 6.35 -9.46
C LEU A 407 4.40 7.30 -10.58
N SER A 408 5.29 8.23 -10.25
CA SER A 408 5.91 9.11 -11.24
C SER A 408 7.00 8.37 -12.03
N PRO A 409 7.29 8.78 -13.28
CA PRO A 409 8.43 8.29 -14.04
C PRO A 409 9.76 8.39 -13.27
N ASN A 410 9.93 9.46 -12.47
CA ASN A 410 11.12 9.65 -11.65
C ASN A 410 11.24 8.61 -10.55
N ALA A 411 10.13 8.13 -9.97
CA ALA A 411 10.17 7.03 -9.01
C ALA A 411 10.72 5.76 -9.66
N TYR A 412 10.23 5.33 -10.84
CA TYR A 412 10.80 4.17 -11.54
C TYR A 412 12.31 4.30 -11.78
N GLY A 413 12.77 5.49 -12.20
CA GLY A 413 14.21 5.78 -12.30
C GLY A 413 14.94 5.63 -10.96
N TYR A 414 14.36 6.15 -9.88
CA TYR A 414 14.93 6.04 -8.53
C TYR A 414 14.99 4.58 -8.04
N LEU A 415 13.92 3.80 -8.22
CA LEU A 415 13.88 2.37 -7.89
C LEU A 415 14.96 1.60 -8.68
N THR A 416 15.08 1.87 -9.98
CA THR A 416 16.13 1.30 -10.84
C THR A 416 17.53 1.63 -10.30
N HIS A 417 17.75 2.88 -9.88
CA HIS A 417 19.03 3.32 -9.33
C HIS A 417 19.40 2.54 -8.07
N MET A 418 18.43 2.30 -7.18
CA MET A 418 18.66 1.50 -5.97
C MET A 418 19.06 0.06 -6.31
N MET A 419 18.44 -0.56 -7.31
CA MET A 419 18.74 -1.94 -7.69
C MET A 419 20.13 -2.11 -8.35
N LYS A 420 20.66 -1.06 -9.00
CA LYS A 420 21.98 -1.11 -9.67
C LYS A 420 23.16 -1.36 -8.73
N VAL A 421 23.00 -1.16 -7.42
CA VAL A 421 24.09 -1.41 -6.46
C VAL A 421 24.29 -2.90 -6.16
N LEU A 422 23.30 -3.74 -6.50
CA LEU A 422 23.31 -5.18 -6.31
C LEU A 422 23.99 -5.89 -7.49
N ALA A 423 24.35 -7.15 -7.31
CA ALA A 423 24.83 -8.03 -8.39
C ALA A 423 25.97 -7.46 -9.25
N ASN A 424 26.82 -6.58 -8.68
CA ASN A 424 27.85 -5.85 -9.43
C ASN A 424 27.29 -5.12 -10.67
N GLY A 425 26.06 -4.60 -10.57
CA GLY A 425 25.34 -3.93 -11.64
C GLY A 425 24.73 -4.85 -12.70
N ASN A 426 24.80 -6.17 -12.55
CA ASN A 426 24.13 -7.14 -13.42
C ASN A 426 22.61 -7.01 -13.27
N LEU A 427 22.04 -6.11 -14.05
CA LEU A 427 20.64 -5.73 -13.97
C LEU A 427 20.00 -5.82 -15.35
N VAL A 428 18.87 -6.50 -15.41
CA VAL A 428 18.03 -6.56 -16.61
C VAL A 428 16.62 -6.13 -16.27
N VAL A 429 16.06 -5.22 -17.05
CA VAL A 429 14.67 -4.79 -16.95
C VAL A 429 13.89 -5.43 -18.08
N VAL A 430 12.80 -6.14 -17.78
CA VAL A 430 11.96 -6.83 -18.76
C VAL A 430 10.56 -6.24 -18.72
N MET A 431 10.06 -5.70 -19.83
CA MET A 431 8.72 -5.08 -19.86
C MET A 431 7.61 -6.11 -19.60
N GLU A 432 6.65 -5.74 -18.73
CA GLU A 432 5.44 -6.51 -18.42
C GLU A 432 4.16 -5.71 -18.81
N GLY A 433 3.32 -5.30 -17.85
CA GLY A 433 2.09 -4.53 -18.00
C GLY A 433 2.27 -3.02 -18.16
N GLY A 434 1.19 -2.26 -17.96
CA GLY A 434 1.08 -0.83 -18.29
C GLY A 434 0.24 -0.60 -19.54
N TYR A 435 -0.77 0.27 -19.44
CA TYR A 435 -1.85 0.39 -20.42
C TYR A 435 -2.14 1.86 -20.81
N ASN A 436 -1.54 2.84 -20.13
CA ASN A 436 -1.42 4.19 -20.66
C ASN A 436 -0.13 4.35 -21.49
N LEU A 437 -0.27 4.49 -22.81
CA LEU A 437 0.86 4.60 -23.74
C LEU A 437 1.86 5.73 -23.41
N ASP A 438 1.39 6.86 -22.87
CA ASP A 438 2.27 7.97 -22.50
C ASP A 438 2.97 7.71 -21.17
N SER A 439 2.27 7.16 -20.18
CA SER A 439 2.86 6.80 -18.88
C SER A 439 3.92 5.70 -19.05
N ILE A 440 3.64 4.66 -19.85
CA ILE A 440 4.60 3.61 -20.20
C ILE A 440 5.86 4.22 -20.82
N ALA A 441 5.69 5.06 -21.85
CA ALA A 441 6.82 5.63 -22.59
C ALA A 441 7.69 6.52 -21.70
N LYS A 442 7.08 7.37 -20.85
CA LYS A 442 7.80 8.25 -19.93
C LYS A 442 8.53 7.46 -18.84
N SER A 443 7.87 6.45 -18.25
CA SER A 443 8.45 5.63 -17.19
C SER A 443 9.58 4.73 -17.71
N ALA A 444 9.39 4.06 -18.84
CA ALA A 444 10.44 3.28 -19.49
C ALA A 444 11.65 4.14 -19.90
N LEU A 445 11.42 5.36 -20.37
CA LEU A 445 12.49 6.32 -20.67
C LEU A 445 13.26 6.70 -19.39
N ALA A 446 12.58 6.98 -18.29
CA ALA A 446 13.22 7.31 -17.01
C ALA A 446 14.08 6.15 -16.46
N VAL A 447 13.59 4.91 -16.56
CA VAL A 447 14.38 3.70 -16.26
C VAL A 447 15.62 3.63 -17.15
N THR A 448 15.44 3.80 -18.46
CA THR A 448 16.54 3.69 -19.44
C THR A 448 17.62 4.73 -19.22
N LYS A 449 17.24 5.98 -18.90
CA LYS A 449 18.18 7.05 -18.53
C LYS A 449 19.10 6.64 -17.38
N VAL A 450 18.55 6.01 -16.35
CA VAL A 450 19.33 5.52 -15.21
C VAL A 450 20.21 4.32 -15.59
N LEU A 451 19.73 3.43 -16.47
CA LEU A 451 20.54 2.32 -16.99
C LEU A 451 21.77 2.82 -17.75
N VAL A 452 21.60 3.80 -18.66
CA VAL A 452 22.72 4.38 -19.43
C VAL A 452 23.68 5.20 -18.57
N GLY A 453 23.23 5.71 -17.42
CA GLY A 453 24.08 6.32 -16.39
C GLY A 453 23.68 7.72 -15.96
N GLU A 454 22.53 8.24 -16.41
CA GLU A 454 22.00 9.49 -15.87
C GLU A 454 21.62 9.34 -14.39
N VAL A 455 21.70 10.46 -13.67
CA VAL A 455 21.22 10.55 -12.29
C VAL A 455 19.69 10.49 -12.30
N PRO A 456 19.05 9.68 -11.43
CA PRO A 456 17.60 9.64 -11.37
C PRO A 456 17.00 11.03 -11.06
N GLY A 457 15.86 11.32 -11.67
CA GLY A 457 15.07 12.51 -11.34
C GLY A 457 14.57 12.47 -9.89
N ARG A 458 14.11 13.62 -9.36
CA ARG A 458 13.56 13.69 -8.00
C ARG A 458 12.15 13.08 -7.98
N PRO A 459 11.87 12.11 -7.08
CA PRO A 459 10.50 11.68 -6.79
C PRO A 459 9.65 12.84 -6.29
N GLN A 460 8.33 12.80 -6.52
CA GLN A 460 7.39 13.85 -6.15
C GLN A 460 7.23 13.99 -4.63
N THR A 461 7.20 12.87 -3.92
CA THR A 461 7.19 12.80 -2.46
C THR A 461 8.06 11.64 -1.99
N LYS A 462 8.55 11.73 -0.76
CA LYS A 462 9.25 10.64 -0.05
C LYS A 462 8.51 10.21 1.21
N VAL A 463 7.37 10.83 1.50
CA VAL A 463 6.55 10.52 2.66
C VAL A 463 5.56 9.43 2.26
N PRO A 464 5.59 8.25 2.90
CA PRO A 464 4.61 7.19 2.64
C PRO A 464 3.26 7.54 3.26
N GLN A 465 2.20 6.99 2.67
CA GLN A 465 0.87 6.94 3.23
C GLN A 465 0.81 5.98 4.42
N LEU A 466 -0.12 6.19 5.35
CA LEU A 466 -0.28 5.34 6.53
C LEU A 466 -0.63 3.89 6.16
N ALA A 467 -1.41 3.69 5.09
CA ALA A 467 -1.73 2.37 4.56
C ALA A 467 -0.46 1.60 4.15
N ALA A 468 0.49 2.24 3.46
CA ALA A 468 1.77 1.63 3.11
C ALA A 468 2.60 1.30 4.36
N VAL A 469 2.59 2.16 5.38
CA VAL A 469 3.29 1.91 6.66
C VAL A 469 2.72 0.68 7.37
N GLN A 470 1.39 0.51 7.38
CA GLN A 470 0.72 -0.66 7.96
C GLN A 470 1.06 -1.94 7.21
N VAL A 471 1.01 -1.93 5.86
CA VAL A 471 1.41 -3.08 5.03
C VAL A 471 2.88 -3.45 5.30
N MET A 472 3.78 -2.47 5.37
CA MET A 472 5.18 -2.73 5.69
C MET A 472 5.38 -3.35 7.07
N ALA A 473 4.61 -2.95 8.08
CA ALA A 473 4.70 -3.55 9.41
C ALA A 473 4.34 -5.06 9.37
N GLN A 474 3.28 -5.43 8.63
CA GLN A 474 2.87 -6.82 8.43
C GLN A 474 3.92 -7.62 7.66
N VAL A 475 4.43 -7.06 6.56
CA VAL A 475 5.49 -7.70 5.75
C VAL A 475 6.76 -7.90 6.57
N MET A 476 7.21 -6.89 7.32
CA MET A 476 8.39 -7.01 8.19
C MET A 476 8.20 -8.08 9.26
N GLN A 477 7.00 -8.17 9.86
CA GLN A 477 6.68 -9.21 10.84
C GLN A 477 6.79 -10.61 10.22
N GLU A 478 6.18 -10.83 9.05
CA GLU A 478 6.25 -12.13 8.38
C GLU A 478 7.69 -12.49 7.99
N GLN A 479 8.40 -11.54 7.37
CA GLN A 479 9.76 -11.76 6.85
C GLN A 479 10.81 -11.88 7.96
N SER A 480 10.53 -11.39 9.17
CA SER A 480 11.40 -11.55 10.34
C SER A 480 11.70 -13.02 10.70
N LYS A 481 10.81 -13.94 10.31
CA LYS A 481 11.00 -15.38 10.49
C LYS A 481 12.20 -15.92 9.70
N TYR A 482 12.51 -15.31 8.56
CA TYR A 482 13.46 -15.84 7.58
C TYR A 482 14.73 -14.97 7.47
N TRP A 483 14.61 -13.64 7.54
CA TRP A 483 15.69 -12.69 7.25
C TRP A 483 16.26 -12.04 8.50
N LYS A 484 17.59 -12.07 8.68
CA LYS A 484 18.24 -11.51 9.86
C LYS A 484 18.05 -10.01 9.96
N CYS A 485 18.07 -9.29 8.84
CA CYS A 485 17.82 -7.85 8.78
C CYS A 485 16.40 -7.46 9.20
N MET A 486 15.45 -8.40 9.16
CA MET A 486 14.06 -8.19 9.59
C MET A 486 13.78 -8.68 11.02
N LYS A 487 14.70 -9.41 11.66
CA LYS A 487 14.51 -9.96 13.02
C LYS A 487 14.36 -8.90 14.13
N PRO A 488 15.15 -7.81 14.18
CA PRO A 488 15.06 -6.85 15.26
C PRO A 488 13.63 -6.32 15.43
N GLY A 489 13.11 -6.40 16.64
CA GLY A 489 11.76 -5.99 17.00
C GLY A 489 10.75 -7.13 16.95
N PHE A 490 11.05 -8.28 16.34
CA PHE A 490 10.12 -9.40 16.19
C PHE A 490 10.60 -10.70 16.86
N GLN A 491 11.59 -10.61 17.76
CA GLN A 491 12.16 -11.77 18.46
C GLN A 491 11.42 -12.14 19.75
N ALA A 492 10.24 -11.57 19.97
CA ALA A 492 9.44 -11.88 21.15
C ALA A 492 8.95 -13.34 21.06
N PRO A 493 8.88 -14.09 22.19
CA PRO A 493 8.34 -15.44 22.21
C PRO A 493 6.92 -15.50 21.63
N ASP A 494 6.58 -16.61 20.96
CA ASP A 494 5.22 -16.87 20.50
C ASP A 494 4.31 -17.14 21.71
N PHE A 495 3.47 -16.16 22.05
CA PHE A 495 2.57 -16.20 23.20
C PHE A 495 1.43 -17.20 23.06
N THR A 496 1.22 -17.78 21.87
CA THR A 496 0.20 -18.84 21.69
C THR A 496 0.60 -20.18 22.33
N GLN A 497 1.83 -20.30 22.84
CA GLN A 497 2.41 -21.56 23.33
C GLN A 497 2.86 -21.51 24.80
N THR A 498 2.53 -20.45 25.56
CA THR A 498 2.93 -20.31 26.96
C THR A 498 1.79 -20.67 27.91
N GLU A 499 1.97 -21.73 28.72
CA GLU A 499 0.99 -22.20 29.71
C GLU A 499 0.71 -21.17 30.83
N ASP A 500 1.63 -20.22 31.06
CA ASP A 500 1.52 -19.14 32.06
C ASP A 500 1.43 -17.75 31.39
N SER A 501 0.36 -17.50 30.62
CA SER A 501 0.16 -16.19 29.98
C SER A 501 -1.28 -15.68 30.09
N GLU A 502 -1.41 -14.37 30.29
CA GLU A 502 -2.68 -13.64 30.36
C GLU A 502 -2.69 -12.53 29.30
N PHE A 503 -3.85 -12.23 28.73
CA PHE A 503 -4.01 -11.12 27.81
C PHE A 503 -4.08 -9.80 28.56
N ILE A 504 -3.39 -8.78 28.06
CA ILE A 504 -3.32 -7.46 28.71
C ILE A 504 -4.72 -6.86 29.00
N PRO A 505 -5.75 -6.96 28.12
CA PRO A 505 -7.10 -6.50 28.44
C PRO A 505 -7.68 -7.09 29.73
N GLU A 506 -7.45 -8.38 30.01
CA GLU A 506 -7.93 -9.05 31.22
C GLU A 506 -7.18 -8.54 32.46
N MET A 507 -5.87 -8.38 32.36
CA MET A 507 -5.05 -7.79 33.43
C MET A 507 -5.49 -6.36 33.78
N ILE A 508 -5.75 -5.54 32.75
CA ILE A 508 -6.25 -4.17 32.93
C ILE A 508 -7.61 -4.21 33.62
N ARG A 509 -8.52 -5.07 33.17
CA ARG A 509 -9.87 -5.12 33.73
C ARG A 509 -9.86 -5.56 35.20
N SER A 510 -9.06 -6.57 35.54
CA SER A 510 -8.87 -7.00 36.93
C SER A 510 -8.34 -5.87 37.82
N TYR A 511 -7.35 -5.11 37.34
CA TYR A 511 -6.83 -3.93 38.03
C TYR A 511 -7.90 -2.83 38.20
N GLN A 512 -8.68 -2.54 37.16
CA GLN A 512 -9.79 -1.58 37.23
C GLN A 512 -10.83 -2.01 38.26
N ALA A 513 -11.29 -3.26 38.21
CA ALA A 513 -12.25 -3.82 39.15
C ALA A 513 -11.78 -3.70 40.60
N HIS A 514 -10.52 -4.06 40.87
CA HIS A 514 -9.92 -3.92 42.19
C HIS A 514 -9.91 -2.46 42.69
N ASN A 515 -9.51 -1.51 41.83
CA ASN A 515 -9.48 -0.10 42.21
C ASN A 515 -10.87 0.51 42.43
N LEU A 516 -11.82 0.20 41.55
CA LEU A 516 -13.18 0.69 41.64
C LEU A 516 -13.90 0.12 42.86
N TYR A 517 -13.65 -1.15 43.21
CA TYR A 517 -14.10 -1.72 44.48
C TYR A 517 -13.49 -0.98 45.68
N ASN A 518 -12.18 -0.74 45.68
CA ASN A 518 -11.53 -0.07 46.80
C ASN A 518 -12.05 1.36 47.01
N LYS A 519 -12.17 2.13 45.92
CA LYS A 519 -12.53 3.56 45.93
C LYS A 519 -14.04 3.78 46.10
N TYR A 520 -14.86 2.99 45.41
CA TYR A 520 -16.31 3.23 45.27
C TYR A 520 -17.19 2.05 45.68
N LYS A 521 -16.59 0.95 46.13
CA LYS A 521 -17.31 -0.30 46.46
C LYS A 521 -18.11 -0.85 45.29
N MET A 522 -17.66 -0.57 44.06
CA MET A 522 -18.29 -1.13 42.87
C MET A 522 -18.06 -2.64 42.82
N THR A 523 -19.11 -3.39 42.49
CA THR A 523 -19.11 -4.85 42.43
C THR A 523 -19.51 -5.35 41.06
N SER A 524 -19.09 -6.57 40.74
CA SER A 524 -19.40 -7.26 39.49
C SER A 524 -20.89 -7.58 39.35
N LEU A 525 -21.48 -7.23 38.20
CA LEU A 525 -22.80 -7.66 37.81
C LEU A 525 -22.66 -8.86 36.86
N PRO A 526 -23.21 -10.04 37.19
CA PRO A 526 -22.90 -11.27 36.46
C PRO A 526 -23.46 -11.25 35.04
N VAL A 527 -22.63 -11.60 34.06
CA VAL A 527 -23.07 -11.80 32.67
C VAL A 527 -23.17 -13.31 32.39
N LEU A 528 -24.35 -13.76 31.99
CA LEU A 528 -24.57 -15.18 31.76
C LEU A 528 -23.92 -15.64 30.44
N LYS A 529 -22.93 -16.55 30.53
CA LYS A 529 -22.15 -17.08 29.40
C LYS A 529 -23.00 -17.73 28.28
N ASN A 530 -24.18 -18.23 28.62
CA ASN A 530 -25.11 -18.81 27.64
C ASN A 530 -25.82 -17.76 26.78
N LYS A 531 -25.88 -16.50 27.23
CA LYS A 531 -26.44 -15.37 26.49
C LYS A 531 -25.37 -14.59 25.74
N ILE A 532 -24.17 -14.45 26.31
CA ILE A 532 -23.01 -13.82 25.67
C ILE A 532 -21.81 -14.77 25.76
N PRO A 533 -21.46 -15.48 24.66
CA PRO A 533 -20.40 -16.50 24.67
C PRO A 533 -18.99 -15.95 24.93
N THR A 534 -18.74 -14.67 24.61
CA THR A 534 -17.42 -14.02 24.66
C THR A 534 -17.28 -13.07 25.85
N THR A 535 -17.71 -13.51 27.04
CA THR A 535 -17.67 -12.71 28.28
C THR A 535 -16.36 -12.88 29.01
N ILE A 536 -15.86 -11.78 29.57
CA ILE A 536 -14.72 -11.75 30.50
C ILE A 536 -15.22 -11.55 31.93
N ASP A 537 -14.40 -11.91 32.91
CA ASP A 537 -14.73 -11.64 34.31
C ASP A 537 -14.73 -10.13 34.57
N ASP A 538 -15.59 -9.69 35.50
CA ASP A 538 -15.77 -8.29 35.88
C ASP A 538 -16.14 -7.33 34.73
N GLN A 539 -16.73 -7.86 33.66
CA GLN A 539 -17.09 -7.08 32.48
C GLN A 539 -18.03 -5.89 32.78
N ILE A 540 -18.96 -6.06 33.72
CA ILE A 540 -19.89 -5.03 34.17
C ILE A 540 -19.66 -4.80 35.67
N LEU A 541 -19.36 -3.56 36.05
CA LEU A 541 -19.17 -3.14 37.43
C LEU A 541 -20.24 -2.10 37.80
N VAL A 542 -20.81 -2.20 38.98
CA VAL A 542 -21.90 -1.31 39.43
C VAL A 542 -21.66 -0.79 40.83
N THR A 543 -22.08 0.44 41.13
CA THR A 543 -22.07 0.98 42.51
C THR A 543 -23.06 0.23 43.41
N PRO A 544 -22.88 0.30 44.75
CA PRO A 544 -23.86 -0.23 45.69
C PRO A 544 -25.27 0.32 45.44
N ASP A 545 -26.28 -0.49 45.73
CA ASP A 545 -27.71 -0.11 45.69
C ASP A 545 -28.21 0.44 44.34
N ILE A 546 -27.50 0.13 43.23
CA ILE A 546 -27.78 0.60 41.87
C ILE A 546 -29.25 0.45 41.43
N HIS A 547 -29.90 -0.64 41.83
CA HIS A 547 -31.30 -0.94 41.50
C HIS A 547 -32.32 0.08 42.05
N SER A 548 -31.93 0.82 43.09
CA SER A 548 -32.75 1.81 43.78
C SER A 548 -32.39 3.27 43.41
N ALA A 549 -31.31 3.47 42.66
CA ALA A 549 -30.87 4.80 42.26
C ALA A 549 -31.89 5.45 41.32
N ARG A 550 -32.17 6.75 41.52
CA ARG A 550 -33.06 7.54 40.66
C ARG A 550 -32.40 7.91 39.34
N THR A 551 -31.12 8.28 39.41
CA THR A 551 -30.29 8.59 38.24
C THR A 551 -29.23 7.52 38.06
N ILE A 552 -29.08 6.99 36.84
CA ILE A 552 -28.03 6.02 36.50
C ILE A 552 -27.18 6.54 35.34
N VAL A 553 -25.86 6.52 35.52
CA VAL A 553 -24.88 6.76 34.45
C VAL A 553 -24.30 5.42 34.00
N VAL A 554 -24.53 5.06 32.74
CA VAL A 554 -24.00 3.85 32.11
C VAL A 554 -22.85 4.23 31.20
N ILE A 555 -21.64 3.80 31.56
CA ILE A 555 -20.40 4.07 30.83
C ILE A 555 -20.04 2.78 30.08
N VAL A 556 -19.99 2.84 28.75
CA VAL A 556 -19.63 1.72 27.88
C VAL A 556 -18.36 2.08 27.12
N HIS A 557 -17.26 1.37 27.40
CA HIS A 557 -15.95 1.75 26.91
C HIS A 557 -15.14 0.57 26.38
N ASP A 558 -14.26 0.84 25.41
CA ASP A 558 -13.22 -0.09 24.97
C ASP A 558 -12.19 -0.34 26.08
N THR A 559 -11.34 -1.36 25.93
CA THR A 559 -10.13 -1.48 26.76
C THR A 559 -9.29 -0.19 26.67
N PRO A 560 -8.82 0.36 27.81
CA PRO A 560 -7.93 1.53 27.83
C PRO A 560 -6.74 1.43 26.87
N GLU A 561 -6.35 2.56 26.28
CA GLU A 561 -5.18 2.64 25.41
C GLU A 561 -3.89 2.38 26.22
N ILE A 562 -2.90 1.74 25.59
CA ILE A 562 -1.57 1.60 26.17
C ILE A 562 -0.57 2.28 25.25
N TRP A 563 0.11 3.29 25.78
CA TRP A 563 1.33 3.78 25.15
C TRP A 563 2.51 2.95 25.66
N ALA A 564 3.16 2.23 24.75
CA ALA A 564 4.20 1.26 25.08
C ALA A 564 5.56 1.65 24.50
N SER A 565 6.58 1.69 25.35
CA SER A 565 7.98 1.75 24.91
C SER A 565 8.41 0.34 24.49
N ARG A 566 8.54 0.11 23.18
CA ARG A 566 8.92 -1.20 22.61
C ARG A 566 10.44 -1.32 22.55
N ARG A 567 10.99 -2.41 23.11
CA ARG A 567 12.43 -2.70 23.00
C ARG A 567 12.79 -3.02 21.54
N PRO A 568 13.70 -2.26 20.89
CA PRO A 568 13.95 -2.40 19.45
C PRO A 568 14.50 -3.75 18.99
N ILE A 569 15.13 -4.52 19.87
CA ILE A 569 15.72 -5.82 19.53
C ILE A 569 14.71 -6.95 19.71
N LEU A 570 14.12 -7.06 20.91
CA LEU A 570 13.22 -8.16 21.25
C LEU A 570 11.78 -7.92 20.78
N GLY A 571 11.36 -6.67 20.67
CA GLY A 571 9.95 -6.34 20.44
C GLY A 571 9.07 -6.36 21.67
N THR A 572 9.60 -6.78 22.82
CA THR A 572 8.89 -6.77 24.10
C THR A 572 8.65 -5.33 24.59
N ILE A 573 7.55 -5.13 25.30
CA ILE A 573 7.24 -3.86 25.96
C ILE A 573 8.15 -3.67 27.19
N ASP A 574 8.65 -2.46 27.40
CA ASP A 574 9.30 -2.05 28.65
C ASP A 574 8.22 -1.52 29.62
N PRO A 575 7.85 -2.28 30.66
CA PRO A 575 6.79 -1.88 31.58
C PRO A 575 7.14 -0.62 32.38
N SER A 576 8.43 -0.31 32.59
CA SER A 576 8.86 0.86 33.36
C SER A 576 8.71 2.18 32.58
N GLN A 577 8.60 2.08 31.25
CA GLN A 577 8.45 3.20 30.33
C GLN A 577 7.16 3.12 29.52
N SER A 578 6.19 2.33 29.98
CA SER A 578 4.89 2.18 29.33
C SER A 578 3.79 2.63 30.28
N LEU A 579 2.70 3.14 29.72
CA LEU A 579 1.62 3.73 30.51
C LEU A 579 0.26 3.38 29.92
N MET A 580 -0.67 3.05 30.81
CA MET A 580 -2.09 2.91 30.49
C MET A 580 -2.74 4.29 30.50
N ILE A 581 -3.44 4.62 29.42
CA ILE A 581 -4.20 5.86 29.25
C ILE A 581 -5.68 5.51 29.34
N ASP A 582 -6.23 5.69 30.54
CA ASP A 582 -7.62 5.36 30.82
C ASP A 582 -8.51 6.60 30.75
N ALA A 583 -9.30 6.68 29.69
CA ALA A 583 -10.24 7.77 29.45
C ALA A 583 -11.54 7.64 30.28
N SER A 584 -11.96 6.42 30.62
CA SER A 584 -13.22 6.22 31.35
C SER A 584 -13.07 6.63 32.81
N ARG A 585 -11.85 6.53 33.37
CA ARG A 585 -11.57 6.90 34.77
C ARG A 585 -12.06 8.29 35.17
N GLN A 586 -11.83 9.34 34.37
CA GLN A 586 -12.29 10.69 34.72
C GLN A 586 -13.83 10.78 34.75
N ILE A 587 -14.49 10.01 33.90
CA ILE A 587 -15.94 9.96 33.75
C ILE A 587 -16.55 9.23 34.95
N ILE A 588 -15.98 8.08 35.32
CA ILE A 588 -16.39 7.32 36.50
C ILE A 588 -16.18 8.15 37.76
N ASP A 589 -15.02 8.81 37.89
CA ASP A 589 -14.69 9.63 39.05
C ASP A 589 -15.68 10.80 39.22
N TRP A 590 -16.11 11.42 38.13
CA TRP A 590 -17.17 12.46 38.16
C TRP A 590 -18.54 11.85 38.50
N ALA A 591 -18.98 10.81 37.80
CA ALA A 591 -20.32 10.24 37.98
C ALA A 591 -20.54 9.71 39.40
N THR A 592 -19.50 9.12 40.00
CA THR A 592 -19.53 8.63 41.40
C THR A 592 -19.42 9.74 42.44
N SER A 593 -18.98 10.95 42.06
CA SER A 593 -18.95 12.11 42.95
C SER A 593 -20.30 12.82 43.07
N GLN A 594 -21.24 12.53 42.16
CA GLN A 594 -22.58 13.09 42.18
C GLN A 594 -23.46 12.38 43.22
N GLU A 595 -24.17 13.15 44.02
CA GLU A 595 -25.04 12.59 45.05
C GLU A 595 -26.27 11.94 44.41
N GLY A 596 -26.60 10.71 44.84
CA GLY A 596 -27.77 9.98 44.36
C GLY A 596 -27.62 9.31 43.00
N PHE A 597 -26.45 9.42 42.36
CA PHE A 597 -26.18 8.75 41.09
C PHE A 597 -25.74 7.32 41.33
N GLY A 598 -26.33 6.39 40.58
CA GLY A 598 -25.81 5.05 40.41
C GLY A 598 -24.93 4.97 39.17
N VAL A 599 -23.81 4.25 39.23
CA VAL A 599 -22.89 4.12 38.08
C VAL A 599 -22.80 2.67 37.65
N VAL A 600 -22.93 2.44 36.34
CA VAL A 600 -22.68 1.16 35.67
C VAL A 600 -21.51 1.37 34.71
N ASP A 601 -20.45 0.61 34.91
CA ASP A 601 -19.23 0.65 34.10
C ASP A 601 -19.09 -0.67 33.32
N VAL A 602 -19.05 -0.57 32.00
CA VAL A 602 -19.08 -1.70 31.06
C VAL A 602 -17.83 -1.64 30.18
N SER A 603 -16.97 -2.66 30.32
CA SER A 603 -15.78 -2.80 29.48
C SER A 603 -16.04 -3.78 28.34
N VAL A 604 -15.79 -3.36 27.10
CA VAL A 604 -15.86 -4.21 25.91
C VAL A 604 -14.42 -4.50 25.44
N PRO A 605 -13.88 -5.70 25.68
CA PRO A 605 -12.51 -6.02 25.28
C PRO A 605 -12.37 -6.12 23.75
N GLY A 606 -11.19 -5.83 23.22
CA GLY A 606 -10.80 -6.20 21.86
C GLY A 606 -10.55 -7.71 21.72
N VAL A 607 -10.42 -8.23 20.50
CA VAL A 607 -10.12 -9.66 20.25
C VAL A 607 -8.81 -10.05 20.94
N ALA A 608 -8.91 -10.83 22.02
CA ALA A 608 -7.78 -11.49 22.65
C ALA A 608 -7.58 -12.88 22.03
N GLY A 609 -6.42 -13.12 21.41
CA GLY A 609 -5.94 -14.49 21.15
C GLY A 609 -6.64 -15.34 20.09
N VAL A 610 -7.59 -14.82 19.31
CA VAL A 610 -8.28 -15.63 18.28
C VAL A 610 -7.70 -15.40 16.90
N SER A 611 -7.44 -16.53 16.22
CA SER A 611 -7.04 -16.62 14.82
C SER A 611 -7.90 -15.74 13.91
N HIS A 612 -7.34 -15.34 12.76
CA HIS A 612 -7.96 -14.52 11.70
C HIS A 612 -9.30 -15.05 11.11
N ASN A 613 -9.98 -16.01 11.75
CA ASN A 613 -11.21 -16.66 11.30
C ASN A 613 -12.46 -16.43 12.18
N SER A 614 -12.43 -15.57 13.22
CA SER A 614 -13.65 -15.23 13.96
C SER A 614 -14.27 -13.91 13.48
N SER A 615 -15.57 -13.90 13.21
CA SER A 615 -16.40 -12.73 12.86
C SER A 615 -16.58 -11.70 13.99
N TYR A 616 -15.65 -11.67 14.96
CA TYR A 616 -15.72 -10.82 16.13
C TYR A 616 -15.35 -9.37 15.78
N SER A 617 -16.16 -8.42 16.23
CA SER A 617 -15.79 -7.02 16.31
C SER A 617 -16.17 -6.47 17.68
N ILE A 618 -15.46 -5.42 18.13
CA ILE A 618 -15.81 -4.70 19.35
C ILE A 618 -17.24 -4.18 19.23
N GLY A 619 -17.58 -3.60 18.08
CA GLY A 619 -18.92 -3.10 17.83
C GLY A 619 -20.01 -4.17 17.89
N ALA A 620 -19.79 -5.40 17.41
CA ALA A 620 -20.78 -6.48 17.53
C ALA A 620 -20.95 -6.92 18.99
N SER A 621 -19.85 -7.10 19.72
CA SER A 621 -19.89 -7.49 21.13
C SER A 621 -20.54 -6.43 22.01
N ALA A 622 -20.30 -5.15 21.72
CA ALA A 622 -20.93 -4.04 22.41
C ALA A 622 -22.46 -4.03 22.21
N GLN A 623 -22.94 -4.41 21.02
CA GLN A 623 -24.38 -4.49 20.73
C GLN A 623 -25.07 -5.52 21.61
N ASP A 624 -24.54 -6.75 21.63
CA ASP A 624 -25.10 -7.85 22.43
C ASP A 624 -25.08 -7.50 23.93
N LEU A 625 -23.98 -6.91 24.41
CA LEU A 625 -23.82 -6.54 25.81
C LEU A 625 -24.74 -5.40 26.27
N CYS A 626 -24.92 -4.36 25.43
CA CYS A 626 -25.83 -3.26 25.75
C CYS A 626 -27.30 -3.71 25.78
N ILE A 627 -27.70 -4.60 24.86
CA ILE A 627 -29.05 -5.18 24.84
C ILE A 627 -29.27 -6.04 26.09
N TYR A 628 -28.31 -6.91 26.43
CA TYR A 628 -28.36 -7.73 27.62
C TYR A 628 -28.47 -6.89 28.89
N LEU A 629 -27.60 -5.87 29.05
CA LEU A 629 -27.63 -4.99 30.21
C LEU A 629 -28.97 -4.26 30.34
N TRP A 630 -29.56 -3.83 29.21
CA TRP A 630 -30.88 -3.21 29.23
C TRP A 630 -31.97 -4.19 29.67
N ASP A 631 -32.13 -5.29 28.94
CA ASP A 631 -33.25 -6.22 29.07
C ASP A 631 -33.21 -7.01 30.38
N ASP A 632 -32.02 -7.41 30.86
CA ASP A 632 -31.88 -8.26 32.03
C ASP A 632 -31.71 -7.48 33.35
N TYR A 633 -31.33 -6.20 33.30
CA TYR A 633 -31.04 -5.40 34.50
C TYR A 633 -31.74 -4.05 34.53
N ILE A 634 -31.37 -3.13 33.63
CA ILE A 634 -31.82 -1.72 33.70
C ILE A 634 -33.34 -1.60 33.61
N GLU A 635 -34.00 -2.45 32.82
CA GLU A 635 -35.47 -2.52 32.71
C GLU A 635 -36.16 -2.70 34.08
N TYR A 636 -35.50 -3.41 35.01
CA TYR A 636 -36.02 -3.70 36.35
C TYR A 636 -35.55 -2.72 37.43
N PHE A 637 -34.67 -1.77 37.10
CA PHE A 637 -34.19 -0.77 38.05
C PHE A 637 -35.15 0.40 38.18
N SER A 638 -35.14 1.07 39.35
CA SER A 638 -36.05 2.18 39.66
C SER A 638 -35.70 3.51 38.99
N ALA A 639 -34.59 3.56 38.25
CA ALA A 639 -34.06 4.79 37.67
C ALA A 639 -35.02 5.41 36.66
N THR A 640 -35.35 6.69 36.84
CA THR A 640 -36.14 7.47 35.88
C THR A 640 -35.25 8.24 34.92
N ASN A 641 -34.00 8.52 35.33
CA ASN A 641 -33.06 9.34 34.61
C ASN A 641 -31.82 8.50 34.26
N ILE A 642 -31.64 8.18 32.99
CA ILE A 642 -30.52 7.35 32.52
C ILE A 642 -29.66 8.15 31.56
N VAL A 643 -28.36 8.12 31.77
CA VAL A 643 -27.35 8.75 30.91
C VAL A 643 -26.44 7.66 30.37
N PHE A 644 -26.23 7.63 29.06
CA PHE A 644 -25.25 6.74 28.44
C PHE A 644 -24.01 7.50 28.01
N ILE A 645 -22.83 6.97 28.31
CA ILE A 645 -21.55 7.54 27.89
C ILE A 645 -20.72 6.46 27.19
N GLY A 646 -20.45 6.65 25.91
CA GLY A 646 -19.64 5.77 25.08
C GLY A 646 -18.20 6.27 24.93
N VAL A 647 -17.21 5.38 25.02
CA VAL A 647 -15.81 5.71 24.76
C VAL A 647 -15.21 4.67 23.80
N GLY A 648 -14.66 5.13 22.68
CA GLY A 648 -14.11 4.25 21.64
C GLY A 648 -15.19 3.62 20.76
N GLU A 649 -14.96 2.44 20.18
CA GLU A 649 -15.88 1.72 19.28
C GLU A 649 -17.11 1.17 20.02
N ALA A 650 -16.99 0.89 21.31
CA ALA A 650 -18.05 0.34 22.16
C ALA A 650 -19.32 1.20 22.20
N TYR A 651 -19.24 2.52 21.92
CA TYR A 651 -20.43 3.38 21.82
C TYR A 651 -21.41 2.90 20.74
N SER A 652 -20.95 2.14 19.74
CA SER A 652 -21.80 1.58 18.70
C SER A 652 -22.87 0.64 19.27
N GLY A 653 -22.62 0.02 20.43
CA GLY A 653 -23.61 -0.75 21.18
C GLY A 653 -24.74 0.11 21.73
N ILE A 654 -24.43 1.31 22.22
CA ILE A 654 -25.43 2.29 22.70
C ILE A 654 -26.31 2.77 21.53
N VAL A 655 -25.70 3.09 20.38
CA VAL A 655 -26.43 3.51 19.17
C VAL A 655 -27.36 2.39 18.68
N TYR A 656 -26.91 1.14 18.75
CA TYR A 656 -27.72 -0.01 18.40
C TYR A 656 -28.88 -0.20 19.38
N LEU A 657 -28.63 -0.14 20.70
CA LEU A 657 -29.66 -0.20 21.73
C LEU A 657 -30.75 0.85 21.48
N ALA A 658 -30.37 2.10 21.22
CA ALA A 658 -31.29 3.20 20.92
C ALA A 658 -32.16 2.96 19.67
N GLY A 659 -31.66 2.19 18.71
CA GLY A 659 -32.42 1.80 17.53
C GLY A 659 -33.39 0.64 17.75
N HIS A 660 -33.21 -0.17 18.81
CA HIS A 660 -33.89 -1.46 19.01
C HIS A 660 -34.73 -1.56 20.30
N ARG A 661 -34.59 -0.64 21.25
CA ARG A 661 -35.41 -0.53 22.47
C ARG A 661 -35.96 0.89 22.63
N ASP A 662 -37.15 1.02 23.23
CA ASP A 662 -37.73 2.34 23.48
C ASP A 662 -37.09 3.00 24.71
N LEU A 663 -36.08 3.84 24.45
CA LEU A 663 -35.29 4.49 25.48
C LEU A 663 -35.87 5.83 25.95
N ARG A 664 -36.82 6.42 25.19
CA ARG A 664 -37.17 7.84 25.27
C ARG A 664 -37.77 8.28 26.60
N THR A 665 -38.39 7.35 27.31
CA THR A 665 -39.06 7.61 28.59
C THR A 665 -38.07 7.80 29.74
N ARG A 666 -36.92 7.10 29.68
CA ARG A 666 -35.96 7.04 30.80
C ARG A 666 -34.58 7.58 30.46
N VAL A 667 -34.16 7.54 29.19
CA VAL A 667 -32.83 8.01 28.77
C VAL A 667 -32.89 9.49 28.43
N LYS A 668 -32.11 10.29 29.16
CA LYS A 668 -32.07 11.75 29.06
C LYS A 668 -30.96 12.22 28.14
N SER A 669 -29.80 11.57 28.18
CA SER A 669 -28.67 11.96 27.34
C SER A 669 -27.78 10.79 26.93
N ILE A 670 -27.18 10.92 25.75
CA ILE A 670 -26.18 10.00 25.20
C ILE A 670 -24.95 10.80 24.80
N VAL A 671 -23.82 10.55 25.43
CA VAL A 671 -22.53 11.18 25.08
C VAL A 671 -21.61 10.12 24.48
N ALA A 672 -20.82 10.45 23.47
CA ALA A 672 -19.81 9.54 22.92
C ALA A 672 -18.49 10.25 22.59
N PHE A 673 -17.36 9.58 22.82
CA PHE A 673 -16.01 10.02 22.45
C PHE A 673 -15.38 8.99 21.51
N VAL A 674 -15.22 9.32 20.22
CA VAL A 674 -15.05 8.33 19.13
C VAL A 674 -13.75 8.49 18.31
N ASP A 675 -12.96 9.54 18.56
CA ASP A 675 -11.70 9.83 17.85
C ASP A 675 -11.83 9.79 16.30
N ASP A 676 -11.19 8.84 15.62
CA ASP A 676 -11.20 8.62 14.17
C ASP A 676 -12.06 7.41 13.71
N ILE A 677 -12.75 6.76 14.65
CA ILE A 677 -13.53 5.54 14.41
C ILE A 677 -14.79 5.88 13.59
N PRO A 678 -15.12 5.12 12.51
CA PRO A 678 -16.28 5.40 11.68
C PRO A 678 -17.60 5.53 12.46
N LEU A 679 -18.35 6.60 12.18
CA LEU A 679 -19.59 6.88 12.88
C LEU A 679 -20.70 5.85 12.58
N ARG A 680 -21.36 5.34 13.62
CA ARG A 680 -22.51 4.43 13.49
C ARG A 680 -23.79 5.24 13.34
N ALA A 681 -24.53 4.98 12.25
CA ALA A 681 -25.86 5.55 12.08
C ALA A 681 -26.87 4.78 12.91
N ILE A 682 -27.76 5.49 13.61
CA ILE A 682 -28.93 4.88 14.24
C ILE A 682 -29.86 4.30 13.15
N SER A 683 -30.36 3.10 13.40
CA SER A 683 -31.31 2.42 12.51
C SER A 683 -32.74 2.65 13.02
N PRO A 684 -33.67 3.18 12.19
CA PRO A 684 -35.06 3.42 12.59
C PRO A 684 -35.87 2.11 12.56
N VAL A 685 -35.57 1.19 13.49
CA VAL A 685 -36.30 -0.08 13.59
C VAL A 685 -37.62 0.10 14.36
N ILE A 686 -37.64 0.98 15.36
CA ILE A 686 -38.82 1.26 16.20
C ILE A 686 -39.77 2.21 15.48
N ASP A 687 -39.28 3.39 15.10
CA ASP A 687 -40.04 4.40 14.35
C ASP A 687 -39.11 5.33 13.54
N GLU A 688 -39.72 6.12 12.64
CA GLU A 688 -39.01 7.05 11.76
C GLU A 688 -38.47 8.29 12.50
N TYR A 689 -38.98 8.61 13.69
CA TYR A 689 -38.63 9.80 14.47
C TYR A 689 -37.45 9.57 15.42
N ILE A 690 -36.98 8.33 15.58
CA ILE A 690 -35.87 8.00 16.48
C ILE A 690 -34.57 8.74 16.11
N SER A 691 -34.36 9.05 14.83
CA SER A 691 -33.20 9.83 14.37
C SER A 691 -33.25 11.28 14.88
N ASP A 692 -34.45 11.84 15.03
CA ASP A 692 -34.65 13.19 15.53
C ASP A 692 -34.46 13.24 17.04
N TRP A 693 -35.07 12.28 17.76
CA TRP A 693 -34.83 12.12 19.20
C TRP A 693 -33.34 11.92 19.49
N PHE A 694 -32.68 11.01 18.76
CA PHE A 694 -31.25 10.74 18.94
C PHE A 694 -30.41 12.00 18.68
N TYR A 695 -30.73 12.79 17.64
CA TYR A 695 -30.04 14.05 17.40
C TYR A 695 -30.17 15.04 18.55
N HIS A 696 -31.36 15.18 19.14
CA HIS A 696 -31.60 16.13 20.24
C HIS A 696 -31.02 15.66 21.58
N ASN A 697 -30.94 14.34 21.80
CA ASN A 697 -30.54 13.76 23.08
C ASN A 697 -29.09 13.22 23.06
N SER A 698 -28.34 13.37 21.96
CA SER A 698 -26.94 12.93 21.89
C SER A 698 -25.93 14.01 21.54
N LEU A 699 -24.71 13.86 22.09
CA LEU A 699 -23.48 14.55 21.70
C LEU A 699 -22.39 13.53 21.35
N VAL A 700 -21.77 13.68 20.18
CA VAL A 700 -20.73 12.77 19.68
C VAL A 700 -19.46 13.56 19.36
N PHE A 701 -18.42 13.40 20.17
CA PHE A 701 -17.14 14.08 19.99
C PHE A 701 -16.18 13.23 19.14
N THR A 702 -15.65 13.83 18.08
CA THR A 702 -14.67 13.21 17.17
C THR A 702 -13.40 14.05 17.08
N SER A 703 -12.31 13.46 16.60
CA SER A 703 -11.08 14.18 16.36
C SER A 703 -11.22 15.19 15.23
N ASN A 704 -10.27 16.13 15.16
CA ASN A 704 -10.17 17.05 14.04
C ASN A 704 -9.81 16.35 12.71
N GLU A 705 -9.25 15.14 12.75
CA GLU A 705 -8.81 14.35 11.59
C GLU A 705 -9.85 13.32 11.12
N HIS A 706 -10.96 13.16 11.83
CA HIS A 706 -12.01 12.20 11.46
C HIS A 706 -12.59 12.48 10.06
N THR A 707 -12.78 11.42 9.26
CA THR A 707 -13.23 11.45 7.85
C THR A 707 -14.55 12.19 7.59
N ILE A 708 -15.42 12.29 8.61
CA ILE A 708 -16.66 13.09 8.57
C ILE A 708 -16.41 14.58 8.28
N TRP A 709 -15.22 15.09 8.60
CA TRP A 709 -14.82 16.49 8.37
C TRP A 709 -14.10 16.70 7.03
N ASP A 710 -13.78 15.63 6.30
CA ASP A 710 -13.13 15.72 4.99
C ASP A 710 -14.12 16.26 3.94
N PRO A 711 -13.91 17.47 3.38
CA PRO A 711 -14.82 18.06 2.40
C PRO A 711 -14.90 17.27 1.09
N SER A 712 -13.88 16.48 0.76
CA SER A 712 -13.83 15.65 -0.45
C SER A 712 -14.73 14.43 -0.33
N VAL A 713 -14.86 13.88 0.88
CA VAL A 713 -15.70 12.71 1.18
C VAL A 713 -17.11 13.14 1.59
N ASN A 714 -17.22 14.18 2.42
CA ASN A 714 -18.45 14.65 3.03
C ASN A 714 -18.65 16.16 2.79
N PRO A 715 -19.21 16.56 1.64
CA PRO A 715 -19.36 17.98 1.27
C PRO A 715 -20.46 18.71 2.07
N LYS A 716 -21.16 18.03 2.98
CA LYS A 716 -22.28 18.57 3.77
C LYS A 716 -22.06 18.29 5.26
N LYS A 717 -22.75 19.04 6.12
CA LYS A 717 -22.75 18.82 7.58
C LYS A 717 -23.13 17.37 7.93
N PRO A 718 -22.63 16.82 9.06
CA PRO A 718 -23.01 15.50 9.55
C PRO A 718 -24.53 15.32 9.61
N ARG A 719 -25.02 14.15 9.18
CA ARG A 719 -26.46 13.84 9.15
C ARG A 719 -26.99 13.59 10.57
N ARG A 720 -28.27 13.93 10.82
CA ARG A 720 -28.94 13.75 12.12
C ARG A 720 -28.85 12.34 12.71
N LYS A 721 -28.83 11.32 11.84
CA LYS A 721 -28.68 9.89 12.22
C LYS A 721 -27.40 9.55 12.99
N PHE A 722 -26.42 10.45 13.05
CA PHE A 722 -25.18 10.29 13.80
C PHE A 722 -25.16 11.05 15.13
N GLY A 723 -26.27 11.69 15.51
CA GLY A 723 -26.28 12.58 16.68
C GLY A 723 -25.73 13.97 16.36
N ARG A 724 -25.57 14.81 17.40
CA ARG A 724 -24.83 16.08 17.26
C ARG A 724 -23.34 15.82 17.31
N VAL A 725 -22.74 15.75 16.13
CA VAL A 725 -21.30 15.52 15.99
C VAL A 725 -20.53 16.82 16.21
N ILE A 726 -19.61 16.83 17.19
CA ILE A 726 -18.78 17.97 17.58
C ILE A 726 -17.32 17.64 17.32
N ARG A 727 -16.59 18.62 16.76
CA ARG A 727 -15.17 18.48 16.42
C ARG A 727 -14.29 18.89 17.60
N SER A 728 -13.42 18.00 18.05
CA SER A 728 -12.32 18.28 18.98
C SER A 728 -11.07 18.76 18.23
N ASN A 729 -10.15 19.43 18.92
CA ASN A 729 -8.83 19.79 18.40
C ASN A 729 -7.78 18.69 18.62
N SER A 730 -8.12 17.65 19.39
CA SER A 730 -7.26 16.55 19.77
C SER A 730 -7.43 15.34 18.87
N VAL A 731 -6.37 14.52 18.79
CA VAL A 731 -6.35 13.18 18.20
C VAL A 731 -6.03 12.16 19.29
N GLY A 732 -6.70 11.01 19.28
CA GLY A 732 -6.66 10.00 20.33
C GLY A 732 -7.89 10.06 21.23
N THR A 733 -8.57 8.94 21.43
CA THR A 733 -9.83 8.83 22.19
C THR A 733 -9.71 9.46 23.58
N ALA A 734 -8.64 9.15 24.31
CA ALA A 734 -8.42 9.70 25.65
C ALA A 734 -8.16 11.22 25.67
N ARG A 735 -7.59 11.78 24.59
CA ARG A 735 -7.37 13.23 24.48
C ARG A 735 -8.65 13.95 24.10
N VAL A 736 -9.42 13.40 23.15
CA VAL A 736 -10.75 13.90 22.79
C VAL A 736 -11.64 13.91 24.03
N ALA A 737 -11.68 12.80 24.78
CA ALA A 737 -12.42 12.73 26.03
C ALA A 737 -11.95 13.78 27.03
N ARG A 738 -10.64 13.93 27.28
CA ARG A 738 -10.11 14.93 28.22
C ARG A 738 -10.42 16.37 27.83
N GLU A 739 -10.30 16.71 26.54
CA GLU A 739 -10.57 18.06 26.04
C GLU A 739 -12.04 18.44 26.16
N ARG A 740 -12.95 17.50 25.87
CA ARG A 740 -14.39 17.75 25.74
C ARG A 740 -15.22 17.29 26.93
N PHE A 741 -14.59 16.83 27.99
CA PHE A 741 -15.31 16.29 29.15
C PHE A 741 -16.13 17.35 29.88
N ASP A 742 -15.62 18.58 30.04
CA ASP A 742 -16.37 19.64 30.71
C ASP A 742 -17.64 20.01 29.93
N GLU A 743 -17.55 20.11 28.60
CA GLU A 743 -18.71 20.36 27.71
C GLU A 743 -19.71 19.20 27.75
N ALA A 744 -19.22 17.96 27.82
CA ALA A 744 -20.07 16.78 27.99
C ALA A 744 -20.81 16.79 29.34
N ARG A 745 -20.14 17.18 30.43
CA ARG A 745 -20.74 17.28 31.76
C ARG A 745 -21.84 18.32 31.78
N GLU A 746 -21.54 19.55 31.34
CA GLU A 746 -22.52 20.64 31.30
C GLU A 746 -23.78 20.21 30.52
N TYR A 747 -23.58 19.56 29.38
CA TYR A 747 -24.69 19.01 28.60
C TYR A 747 -25.51 17.94 29.36
N ILE A 748 -24.86 17.06 30.12
CA ILE A 748 -25.57 16.04 30.89
C ILE A 748 -26.37 16.69 32.02
N GLU A 749 -25.79 17.65 32.73
CA GLU A 749 -26.42 18.39 33.82
C GLU A 749 -27.66 19.15 33.30
N ASP A 750 -27.54 19.90 32.19
CA ASP A 750 -28.66 20.61 31.56
C ASP A 750 -29.82 19.66 31.20
N MET A 751 -29.51 18.48 30.64
CA MET A 751 -30.54 17.50 30.24
C MET A 751 -31.21 16.80 31.43
N LEU A 752 -30.57 16.79 32.59
CA LEU A 752 -31.16 16.25 33.83
C LEU A 752 -32.03 17.31 34.52
N ASP A 753 -31.65 18.58 34.46
CA ASP A 753 -32.36 19.71 35.08
C ASP A 753 -33.66 20.08 34.32
N ASP A 754 -33.66 20.05 32.98
CA ASP A 754 -34.84 20.32 32.13
C ASP A 754 -36.06 19.43 32.47
N ASP A 755 -35.80 18.28 33.10
CA ASP A 755 -36.79 17.28 33.48
C ASP A 755 -37.35 17.51 34.91
N GLU A 756 -36.62 18.23 35.77
CA GLU A 756 -37.12 18.64 37.09
C GLU A 756 -38.12 19.81 36.98
N GLU A 757 -37.94 20.73 36.03
CA GLU A 757 -38.86 21.86 35.81
C GLU A 757 -40.18 21.47 35.10
N THR A 758 -40.22 20.35 34.39
CA THR A 758 -41.43 19.87 33.69
C THR A 758 -42.28 18.89 34.51
N GLY A 759 -41.83 18.54 35.71
CA GLY A 759 -42.46 17.57 36.63
C GLY A 759 -43.24 18.16 37.82
N GLU A 760 -43.33 19.49 37.98
CA GLU A 760 -44.20 20.15 38.98
C GLU A 760 -45.63 20.44 38.49
#